data_AF-A0A286FBD0-F1
#
_entry.id   AF-A0A286FBD0-F1
#
_cell.length_a   1.000
_cell.length_b   1.000
_cell.length_c   1.000
_cell.angle_alpha   90.00
_cell.angle_beta   90.00
_cell.angle_gamma   90.00
#
_symmetry.space_group_name_H-M   'P 1'
#
loop_
_entity.id
_entity.type
_entity.pdbx_description
1 polymer ?
#
loop_
_entity_poly.entity_id
_entity_poly.type
_entity_poly.pdbx_seq_one_letter_code
_entity_poly.pdbx_strand_id
1 'polypeptide(L)'
;MQSFKRLNTLTGWLVFAVALFTYAMTVERTASFWDCGEFIACSFKLQVPHPPGAPFFLLLGRLFSMMSFGDLTSVAYWVNMASVLASAFTIAFLFWTITMLSQKLLGKAERDYTTADTLLVIGTGAVGALAYTFSDTFWFSAVEAEVYGMSSFFTAIVVWAAFKWERIEDEAAANRWLIFIAYLTGLSIGVHLLNLVTLPALALIYYFKKYPKPTFWGGATAFGIGLVILGIINSGIIPGLPGMAFAFERFFVNTLGLPFTSGAIFFTVVFLGAIVYGIIWSARQKRVVLNTSLLALAFVLIGYASYMQVLVRADFNPPINENDPSDELNFLSYLRREQYGSRSLLYGPVFTARPIDQKQGAPMWKKQGNKYVVFDHQPEYVYAPGDEMLFPRVYSSQQNHPALYRQMLGLAEGQKPTMGDNLKFMFNYQLGHMWWRYLMWNFAGRESDEEGAGYLLPWSTDQGAPDLLKTNKARDNFYMLPFVLGLFGITFQYFRRRRDFLIVGLLFLFTGIALQVFLNSPPSEPRERDYIYVGSFYFFAMWLGLGVMSIAEGLRSALKSDVARNGVVAGVCLLVPVMMGAKSWDNHNRDKRYQSVDFAKNLLNSCAPNAVLFTGGDNDTFPLWYVQEVEGFRRDVRVCNLSLLGTEWYIQQMKRKTYESEALPISLEFDNFNKGKNDIVPFYEVPGVKNGIDLKQYINLIKTSSPAVQVPLTNGDMTSILPSSVLFLPIDKAAVDKANFVPAALRPLMKDTLQWTIGKKDLYKPDLIMLDMIATNNWKRPIYFSSTLASDNYLSLKNYMQLEGYAYRLMPVAVPGATDGYVNSDIMYTNMTKKTFWREFNNPDVYYDETYKGPPVISARIAFFRLADQFIREGRKDKALEVLNYSLKVIPDKAIPYDQISSNYVRFLFEVGDSKKALEIAEVMATRADQDLTYAKSGNGRFGSPDSDLYILQTIVEACKEAKQTAAANKYEAIFQKHINAFG
;
A
#
# COMPACT_ATOMS: atom_id res chain seq x y z
N MET A 1 -19.72 47.68 1.26
CA MET A 1 -18.48 46.91 0.99
C MET A 1 -18.45 45.69 1.91
N GLN A 2 -18.15 44.50 1.40
CA GLN A 2 -17.97 43.32 2.27
C GLN A 2 -16.64 43.47 3.05
N SER A 3 -16.62 43.14 4.35
CA SER A 3 -15.39 43.15 5.15
C SER A 3 -14.44 42.04 4.69
N PHE A 4 -13.11 42.27 4.77
CA PHE A 4 -12.08 41.27 4.44
C PHE A 4 -12.39 39.90 5.06
N LYS A 5 -12.76 39.89 6.35
CA LYS A 5 -13.13 38.66 7.08
C LYS A 5 -14.25 37.86 6.41
N ARG A 6 -15.28 38.54 5.91
CA ARG A 6 -16.39 37.89 5.20
C ARG A 6 -15.93 37.29 3.89
N LEU A 7 -15.19 38.06 3.07
CA LEU A 7 -14.66 37.58 1.80
C LEU A 7 -13.69 36.40 1.98
N ASN A 8 -12.75 36.50 2.93
CA ASN A 8 -11.83 35.42 3.27
C ASN A 8 -12.56 34.14 3.69
N THR A 9 -13.64 34.27 4.48
CA THR A 9 -14.44 33.11 4.89
C THR A 9 -15.18 32.50 3.70
N LEU A 10 -15.83 33.34 2.88
CA LEU A 10 -16.58 32.87 1.70
C LEU A 10 -15.67 32.24 0.65
N THR A 11 -14.48 32.80 0.38
CA THR A 11 -13.53 32.22 -0.56
C THR A 11 -12.97 30.90 -0.05
N GLY A 12 -12.72 30.75 1.26
CA GLY A 12 -12.33 29.46 1.83
C GLY A 12 -13.37 28.37 1.59
N TRP A 13 -14.67 28.69 1.76
CA TRP A 13 -15.76 27.77 1.44
C TRP A 13 -15.95 27.55 -0.06
N LEU A 14 -15.65 28.54 -0.90
CA LEU A 14 -15.67 28.36 -2.36
C LEU A 14 -14.55 27.41 -2.81
N VAL A 15 -13.34 27.59 -2.29
CA VAL A 15 -12.20 26.70 -2.56
C VAL A 15 -12.50 25.28 -2.06
N PHE A 16 -13.11 25.15 -0.87
CA PHE A 16 -13.65 23.87 -0.39
C PHE A 16 -14.65 23.26 -1.38
N ALA A 17 -15.60 24.04 -1.89
CA ALA A 17 -16.61 23.54 -2.83
C ALA A 17 -16.00 23.10 -4.17
N VAL A 18 -14.98 23.81 -4.66
CA VAL A 18 -14.22 23.40 -5.85
C VAL A 18 -13.51 22.07 -5.60
N ALA A 19 -12.77 21.94 -4.50
CA ALA A 19 -12.09 20.69 -4.15
C ALA A 19 -13.07 19.53 -3.97
N LEU A 20 -14.17 19.75 -3.23
CA LEU A 20 -15.21 18.77 -3.02
C LEU A 20 -15.83 18.30 -4.34
N PHE A 21 -16.15 19.22 -5.25
CA PHE A 21 -16.69 18.89 -6.56
C PHE A 21 -15.67 18.09 -7.39
N THR A 22 -14.42 18.54 -7.48
CA THR A 22 -13.35 17.84 -8.20
C THR A 22 -13.22 16.40 -7.72
N TYR A 23 -13.05 16.21 -6.41
CA TYR A 23 -12.84 14.89 -5.83
C TYR A 23 -14.08 14.01 -5.91
N ALA A 24 -15.28 14.55 -5.65
CA ALA A 24 -16.52 13.78 -5.76
C ALA A 24 -16.85 13.33 -7.20
N MET A 25 -16.43 14.11 -8.21
CA MET A 25 -16.61 13.76 -9.62
C MET A 25 -15.60 12.74 -10.13
N THR A 26 -14.46 12.59 -9.45
CA THR A 26 -13.35 11.72 -9.86
C THR A 26 -13.12 10.55 -8.90
N VAL A 27 -13.94 10.43 -7.85
CA VAL A 27 -13.86 9.38 -6.83
C VAL A 27 -14.06 7.98 -7.42
N GLU A 28 -13.28 7.02 -6.92
CA GLU A 28 -13.48 5.61 -7.22
C GLU A 28 -14.91 5.19 -6.79
N ARG A 29 -15.66 4.58 -7.70
CA ARG A 29 -17.05 4.14 -7.42
C ARG A 29 -17.11 2.86 -6.59
N THR A 30 -16.04 2.07 -6.61
CA THR A 30 -15.94 0.77 -5.94
C THR A 30 -14.68 0.69 -5.08
N ALA A 31 -14.33 -0.50 -4.57
CA ALA A 31 -13.06 -0.69 -3.88
C ALA A 31 -11.91 -0.71 -4.89
N SER A 32 -10.90 0.15 -4.70
CA SER A 32 -9.64 0.12 -5.46
C SER A 32 -8.71 -1.01 -4.96
N PHE A 33 -7.57 -1.18 -5.63
CA PHE A 33 -6.49 -2.07 -5.17
C PHE A 33 -5.79 -1.55 -3.92
N TRP A 34 -4.84 -2.34 -3.39
CA TRP A 34 -4.17 -2.10 -2.11
C TRP A 34 -5.18 -2.10 -0.95
N ASP A 35 -4.89 -1.33 0.09
CA ASP A 35 -5.54 -1.45 1.41
C ASP A 35 -7.03 -1.01 1.40
N CYS A 36 -7.48 -0.30 0.36
CA CYS A 36 -8.84 0.23 0.26
C CYS A 36 -9.94 -0.84 0.40
N GLY A 37 -9.78 -2.01 -0.23
CA GLY A 37 -10.76 -3.11 -0.11
C GLY A 37 -10.91 -3.61 1.33
N GLU A 38 -9.80 -3.74 2.05
CA GLU A 38 -9.77 -4.13 3.45
C GLU A 38 -10.35 -3.03 4.35
N PHE A 39 -9.94 -1.77 4.17
CA PHE A 39 -10.44 -0.64 4.94
C PHE A 39 -11.94 -0.44 4.79
N ILE A 40 -12.48 -0.62 3.58
CA ILE A 40 -13.93 -0.54 3.34
C ILE A 40 -14.65 -1.72 4.02
N ALA A 41 -14.14 -2.95 3.88
CA ALA A 41 -14.71 -4.14 4.53
C ALA A 41 -14.69 -4.03 6.06
N CYS A 42 -13.59 -3.53 6.62
CA CYS A 42 -13.42 -3.30 8.04
C CYS A 42 -14.29 -2.14 8.53
N SER A 43 -14.43 -1.06 7.77
CA SER A 43 -15.33 0.06 8.11
C SER A 43 -16.79 -0.40 8.13
N PHE A 44 -17.22 -1.18 7.13
CA PHE A 44 -18.61 -1.63 7.02
C PHE A 44 -19.05 -2.49 8.21
N LYS A 45 -18.20 -3.37 8.72
CA LYS A 45 -18.52 -4.29 9.83
C LYS A 45 -17.78 -4.00 11.15
N LEU A 46 -17.04 -2.90 11.22
CA LEU A 46 -16.12 -2.57 12.31
C LEU A 46 -15.18 -3.75 12.63
N GLN A 47 -14.52 -4.30 11.63
CA GLN A 47 -13.55 -5.39 11.78
C GLN A 47 -12.16 -4.84 12.13
N VAL A 48 -11.13 -5.69 12.19
CA VAL A 48 -9.78 -5.31 12.58
C VAL A 48 -8.83 -5.50 11.38
N PRO A 49 -8.41 -4.41 10.71
CA PRO A 49 -7.50 -4.48 9.57
C PRO A 49 -6.04 -4.55 10.03
N HIS A 50 -5.13 -4.57 9.06
CA HIS A 50 -3.69 -4.57 9.31
C HIS A 50 -3.23 -3.46 10.28
N PRO A 51 -2.21 -3.72 11.12
CA PRO A 51 -1.71 -2.74 12.10
C PRO A 51 -1.13 -1.46 11.48
N PRO A 52 -1.43 -0.27 12.04
CA PRO A 52 -2.01 -0.04 13.36
C PRO A 52 -3.54 0.09 13.39
N GLY A 53 -4.26 -0.26 12.32
CA GLY A 53 -5.71 -0.43 12.36
C GLY A 53 -6.58 0.77 12.03
N ALA A 54 -6.06 2.00 12.20
CA ALA A 54 -6.78 3.25 11.94
C ALA A 54 -8.24 3.28 12.47
N PRO A 55 -8.48 2.98 13.76
CA PRO A 55 -9.84 2.75 14.29
C PRO A 55 -10.77 3.97 14.18
N PHE A 56 -10.26 5.19 14.28
CA PHE A 56 -11.07 6.39 14.08
C PHE A 56 -11.50 6.55 12.61
N PHE A 57 -10.62 6.20 11.67
CA PHE A 57 -10.98 6.13 10.25
C PHE A 57 -12.10 5.09 10.03
N LEU A 58 -12.00 3.90 10.63
CA LEU A 58 -13.03 2.86 10.52
C LEU A 58 -14.38 3.30 11.10
N LEU A 59 -14.38 3.98 12.26
CA LEU A 59 -15.60 4.48 12.89
C LEU A 59 -16.30 5.52 11.99
N LEU A 60 -15.55 6.44 11.38
CA LEU A 60 -16.11 7.37 10.40
C LEU A 60 -16.57 6.66 9.13
N GLY A 61 -15.78 5.73 8.61
CA GLY A 61 -16.14 4.90 7.45
C GLY A 61 -17.45 4.13 7.69
N ARG A 62 -17.68 3.63 8.91
CA ARG A 62 -18.95 2.99 9.29
C ARG A 62 -20.13 3.96 9.15
N LEU A 63 -20.00 5.20 9.62
CA LEU A 63 -21.06 6.21 9.49
C LEU A 63 -21.37 6.52 8.03
N PHE A 64 -20.33 6.67 7.19
CA PHE A 64 -20.51 6.89 5.75
C PHE A 64 -21.14 5.67 5.08
N SER A 65 -20.74 4.45 5.43
CA SER A 65 -21.34 3.22 4.87
C SER A 65 -22.85 3.14 5.08
N MET A 66 -23.39 3.73 6.17
CA MET A 66 -24.83 3.78 6.43
C MET A 66 -25.59 4.68 5.45
N MET A 67 -24.91 5.59 4.76
CA MET A 67 -25.49 6.44 3.71
C MET A 67 -25.78 5.67 2.42
N SER A 68 -25.41 4.40 2.33
CA SER A 68 -25.81 3.53 1.22
C SER A 68 -27.28 3.10 1.28
N PHE A 69 -27.97 3.38 2.40
CA PHE A 69 -29.39 3.04 2.62
C PHE A 69 -29.75 1.58 2.31
N GLY A 70 -28.80 0.66 2.52
CA GLY A 70 -28.97 -0.77 2.30
C GLY A 70 -28.52 -1.28 0.93
N ASP A 71 -28.17 -0.41 -0.02
CA ASP A 71 -27.49 -0.82 -1.25
C ASP A 71 -26.02 -1.15 -0.95
N LEU A 72 -25.70 -2.44 -0.92
CA LEU A 72 -24.36 -2.93 -0.62
C LEU A 72 -23.34 -2.53 -1.69
N THR A 73 -23.78 -2.37 -2.94
CA THR A 73 -22.89 -2.01 -4.07
C THR A 73 -22.45 -0.55 -4.02
N SER A 74 -23.19 0.30 -3.29
CA SER A 74 -22.86 1.72 -3.08
C SER A 74 -22.05 1.97 -1.79
N VAL A 75 -21.78 0.95 -0.97
CA VAL A 75 -21.03 1.12 0.29
C VAL A 75 -19.62 1.65 0.03
N ALA A 76 -18.90 1.08 -0.93
CA ALA A 76 -17.55 1.52 -1.27
C ALA A 76 -17.51 3.01 -1.67
N TYR A 77 -18.43 3.43 -2.54
CA TYR A 77 -18.57 4.83 -2.92
C TYR A 77 -18.70 5.76 -1.71
N TRP A 78 -19.60 5.45 -0.77
CA TRP A 78 -19.79 6.30 0.41
C TRP A 78 -18.59 6.30 1.35
N VAL A 79 -17.91 5.18 1.53
CA VAL A 79 -16.68 5.15 2.33
C VAL A 79 -15.56 5.96 1.64
N ASN A 80 -15.41 5.87 0.31
CA ASN A 80 -14.50 6.74 -0.46
C ASN A 80 -14.87 8.22 -0.30
N MET A 81 -16.17 8.55 -0.20
CA MET A 81 -16.63 9.93 0.04
C MET A 81 -16.19 10.50 1.40
N ALA A 82 -15.83 9.66 2.38
CA ALA A 82 -15.24 10.11 3.63
C ALA A 82 -13.84 10.75 3.39
N SER A 83 -13.01 10.13 2.55
CA SER A 83 -11.73 10.67 2.12
C SER A 83 -11.90 11.94 1.28
N VAL A 84 -12.87 11.95 0.36
CA VAL A 84 -13.21 13.13 -0.46
C VAL A 84 -13.54 14.33 0.43
N LEU A 85 -14.41 14.14 1.42
CA LEU A 85 -14.82 15.22 2.32
C LEU A 85 -13.65 15.71 3.18
N ALA A 86 -12.87 14.80 3.75
CA ALA A 86 -11.69 15.15 4.55
C ALA A 86 -10.68 15.95 3.71
N SER A 87 -10.39 15.50 2.49
CA SER A 87 -9.47 16.17 1.57
C SER A 87 -9.98 17.54 1.13
N ALA A 88 -11.27 17.73 0.89
CA ALA A 88 -11.83 19.06 0.62
C ALA A 88 -11.63 20.02 1.81
N PHE A 89 -11.79 19.53 3.05
CA PHE A 89 -11.47 20.33 4.23
C PHE A 89 -9.98 20.62 4.39
N THR A 90 -9.09 19.70 4.01
CA THR A 90 -7.64 19.95 3.93
C THR A 90 -7.36 21.21 3.10
N ILE A 91 -7.98 21.34 1.93
CA ILE A 91 -7.82 22.50 1.05
C ILE A 91 -8.37 23.78 1.71
N ALA A 92 -9.52 23.71 2.38
CA ALA A 92 -10.09 24.86 3.09
C ALA A 92 -9.14 25.39 4.18
N PHE A 93 -8.58 24.48 4.99
CA PHE A 93 -7.64 24.83 6.05
C PHE A 93 -6.28 25.29 5.51
N LEU A 94 -5.83 24.75 4.37
CA LEU A 94 -4.67 25.26 3.65
C LEU A 94 -4.89 26.71 3.23
N PHE A 95 -6.02 27.00 2.58
CA PHE A 95 -6.40 28.36 2.16
C PHE A 95 -6.34 29.33 3.36
N TRP A 96 -6.98 28.99 4.48
CA TRP A 96 -6.99 29.87 5.65
C TRP A 96 -5.62 29.99 6.33
N THR A 97 -4.79 28.96 6.27
CA THR A 97 -3.41 29.02 6.77
C THR A 97 -2.57 29.96 5.92
N ILE A 98 -2.65 29.85 4.59
CA ILE A 98 -1.93 30.74 3.67
C ILE A 98 -2.39 32.18 3.88
N THR A 99 -3.70 32.45 3.97
CA THR A 99 -4.16 33.82 4.19
C THR A 99 -3.69 34.40 5.53
N MET A 100 -3.65 33.61 6.61
CA MET A 100 -3.06 34.06 7.88
C MET A 100 -1.57 34.41 7.74
N LEU A 101 -0.79 33.62 7.00
CA LEU A 101 0.62 33.91 6.70
C LEU A 101 0.77 35.17 5.83
N SER A 102 -0.07 35.35 4.82
CA SER A 102 -0.09 36.55 3.97
C SER A 102 -0.41 37.81 4.76
N GLN A 103 -1.37 37.75 5.69
CA GLN A 103 -1.66 38.87 6.59
C GLN A 103 -0.44 39.24 7.45
N LYS A 104 0.30 38.23 7.95
CA LYS A 104 1.55 38.45 8.69
C LYS A 104 2.63 39.10 7.81
N LEU A 105 2.68 38.80 6.51
CA LEU A 105 3.61 39.41 5.54
C LEU A 105 3.22 40.82 5.12
N LEU A 106 1.92 41.13 5.06
CA LEU A 106 1.42 42.49 4.83
C LEU A 106 1.75 43.44 6.00
N GLY A 107 1.67 42.93 7.23
CA GLY A 107 2.01 43.72 8.43
C GLY A 107 1.04 44.87 8.76
N LYS A 108 -0.15 44.89 8.16
CA LYS A 108 -1.22 45.87 8.42
C LYS A 108 -2.30 45.25 9.32
N ALA A 109 -2.97 46.08 10.12
CA ALA A 109 -4.16 45.65 10.86
C ALA A 109 -5.34 45.45 9.89
N GLU A 110 -6.21 44.47 10.16
CA GLU A 110 -7.33 44.13 9.27
C GLU A 110 -8.29 45.29 9.00
N ARG A 111 -8.44 46.20 9.97
CA ARG A 111 -9.27 47.42 9.83
C ARG A 111 -8.74 48.40 8.77
N ASP A 112 -7.46 48.31 8.43
CA ASP A 112 -6.77 49.20 7.51
C ASP A 112 -6.60 48.57 6.11
N TYR A 113 -7.26 47.44 5.85
CA TYR A 113 -7.13 46.74 4.57
C TYR A 113 -7.85 47.50 3.45
N THR A 114 -7.10 47.81 2.40
CA THR A 114 -7.67 48.30 1.14
C THR A 114 -8.27 47.16 0.33
N THR A 115 -9.03 47.50 -0.71
CA THR A 115 -9.48 46.51 -1.71
C THR A 115 -8.29 45.77 -2.33
N ALA A 116 -7.19 46.46 -2.61
CA ALA A 116 -5.99 45.86 -3.17
C ALA A 116 -5.33 44.86 -2.21
N ASP A 117 -5.24 45.19 -0.92
CA ASP A 117 -4.70 44.29 0.12
C ASP A 117 -5.58 43.03 0.24
N THR A 118 -6.90 43.22 0.23
CA THR A 118 -7.88 42.12 0.29
C THR A 118 -7.75 41.17 -0.90
N LEU A 119 -7.69 41.71 -2.12
CA LEU A 119 -7.51 40.91 -3.34
C LEU A 119 -6.19 40.13 -3.32
N LEU A 120 -5.11 40.75 -2.85
CA LEU A 120 -3.80 40.10 -2.79
C LEU A 120 -3.79 38.92 -1.82
N VAL A 121 -4.32 39.09 -0.60
CA VAL A 121 -4.36 38.01 0.40
C VAL A 121 -5.24 36.87 -0.06
N ILE A 122 -6.44 37.16 -0.56
CA ILE A 122 -7.38 36.13 -1.02
C ILE A 122 -6.83 35.40 -2.25
N GLY A 123 -6.29 36.13 -3.23
CA GLY A 123 -5.67 35.53 -4.42
C GLY A 123 -4.48 34.64 -4.07
N THR A 124 -3.63 35.08 -3.14
CA THR A 124 -2.50 34.29 -2.61
C THR A 124 -2.98 32.97 -1.99
N GLY A 125 -4.01 33.02 -1.13
CA GLY A 125 -4.60 31.83 -0.53
C GLY A 125 -5.21 30.88 -1.56
N ALA A 126 -5.98 31.43 -2.52
CA ALA A 126 -6.68 30.64 -3.53
C ALA A 126 -5.71 29.91 -4.47
N VAL A 127 -4.67 30.60 -4.97
CA VAL A 127 -3.67 30.00 -5.86
C VAL A 127 -2.94 28.84 -5.18
N GLY A 128 -2.45 29.04 -3.95
CA GLY A 128 -1.73 27.99 -3.21
C GLY A 128 -2.61 26.78 -2.90
N ALA A 129 -3.83 27.02 -2.41
CA ALA A 129 -4.76 25.94 -2.04
C ALA A 129 -5.25 25.16 -3.27
N LEU A 130 -5.60 25.84 -4.36
CA LEU A 130 -6.03 25.17 -5.60
C LEU A 130 -4.88 24.47 -6.30
N ALA A 131 -3.64 24.95 -6.22
CA ALA A 131 -2.49 24.23 -6.78
C ALA A 131 -2.28 22.89 -6.08
N TYR A 132 -2.44 22.85 -4.76
CA TYR A 132 -2.44 21.59 -4.00
C TYR A 132 -3.68 20.73 -4.28
N THR A 133 -4.83 21.35 -4.58
CA THR A 133 -6.05 20.61 -4.95
C THR A 133 -5.79 19.69 -6.14
N PHE A 134 -5.03 20.19 -7.12
CA PHE A 134 -4.71 19.51 -8.37
C PHE A 134 -3.27 18.96 -8.43
N SER A 135 -2.60 18.78 -7.30
CA SER A 135 -1.29 18.13 -7.26
C SER A 135 -1.45 16.61 -7.28
N ASP A 136 -0.72 15.95 -8.17
CA ASP A 136 -0.76 14.50 -8.47
C ASP A 136 -1.01 13.62 -7.23
N THR A 137 -0.06 13.58 -6.30
CA THR A 137 -0.11 12.71 -5.11
C THR A 137 -1.31 12.96 -4.21
N PHE A 138 -1.66 14.23 -3.99
CA PHE A 138 -2.77 14.56 -3.08
C PHE A 138 -4.12 14.25 -3.72
N TRP A 139 -4.30 14.53 -5.01
CA TRP A 139 -5.54 14.20 -5.71
C TRP A 139 -5.72 12.68 -5.77
N PHE A 140 -4.68 11.92 -6.09
CA PHE A 140 -4.71 10.44 -6.03
C PHE A 140 -5.24 9.93 -4.69
N SER A 141 -4.73 10.47 -3.58
CA SER A 141 -5.12 10.07 -2.22
C SER A 141 -6.50 10.58 -1.80
N ALA A 142 -7.05 11.59 -2.47
CA ALA A 142 -8.32 12.21 -2.13
C ALA A 142 -9.55 11.43 -2.64
N VAL A 143 -9.34 10.51 -3.58
CA VAL A 143 -10.41 9.83 -4.35
C VAL A 143 -10.58 8.35 -4.00
N GLU A 144 -9.96 7.86 -2.92
CA GLU A 144 -10.03 6.48 -2.45
C GLU A 144 -10.11 6.39 -0.91
N ALA A 145 -10.67 5.29 -0.39
CA ALA A 145 -10.85 5.01 1.04
C ALA A 145 -9.53 4.58 1.72
N GLU A 146 -8.56 5.49 1.70
CA GLU A 146 -7.24 5.32 2.31
C GLU A 146 -6.99 6.37 3.41
N VAL A 147 -6.12 6.05 4.36
CA VAL A 147 -5.90 6.91 5.56
C VAL A 147 -5.27 8.27 5.24
N TYR A 148 -4.63 8.44 4.07
CA TYR A 148 -3.81 9.61 3.75
C TYR A 148 -4.61 10.90 3.54
N GLY A 149 -5.81 10.83 2.96
CA GLY A 149 -6.70 12.00 2.82
C GLY A 149 -7.11 12.56 4.17
N MET A 150 -7.52 11.68 5.09
CA MET A 150 -7.89 12.06 6.46
C MET A 150 -6.68 12.46 7.32
N SER A 151 -5.52 11.83 7.14
CA SER A 151 -4.25 12.23 7.75
C SER A 151 -3.86 13.66 7.38
N SER A 152 -4.02 14.01 6.10
CA SER A 152 -3.78 15.37 5.59
C SER A 152 -4.75 16.39 6.19
N PHE A 153 -6.02 16.01 6.37
CA PHE A 153 -7.02 16.84 7.05
C PHE A 153 -6.60 17.18 8.48
N PHE A 154 -6.21 16.18 9.27
CA PHE A 154 -5.75 16.40 10.65
C PHE A 154 -4.50 17.27 10.71
N THR A 155 -3.55 17.07 9.80
CA THR A 155 -2.38 17.92 9.66
C THR A 155 -2.78 19.37 9.37
N ALA A 156 -3.68 19.58 8.41
CA ALA A 156 -4.12 20.90 7.99
C ALA A 156 -4.89 21.65 9.08
N ILE A 157 -5.86 21.01 9.74
CA ILE A 157 -6.65 21.63 10.81
C ILE A 157 -5.81 21.91 12.06
N VAL A 158 -4.85 21.05 12.41
CA VAL A 158 -3.95 21.28 13.55
C VAL A 158 -3.00 22.45 13.30
N VAL A 159 -2.38 22.52 12.11
CA VAL A 159 -1.52 23.64 11.73
C VAL A 159 -2.33 24.95 11.67
N TRP A 160 -3.51 24.91 11.04
CA TRP A 160 -4.42 26.05 11.01
C TRP A 160 -4.82 26.49 12.43
N ALA A 161 -5.18 25.54 13.31
CA ALA A 161 -5.57 25.83 14.68
C ALA A 161 -4.41 26.42 15.49
N ALA A 162 -3.17 26.03 15.23
CA ALA A 162 -1.99 26.60 15.87
C ALA A 162 -1.75 28.07 15.44
N PHE A 163 -1.87 28.39 14.15
CA PHE A 163 -1.83 29.78 13.67
C PHE A 163 -3.04 30.59 14.14
N LYS A 164 -4.20 29.96 14.26
CA LYS A 164 -5.39 30.60 14.83
C LYS A 164 -5.20 30.92 16.30
N TRP A 165 -4.69 29.96 17.07
CA TRP A 165 -4.29 30.13 18.47
C TRP A 165 -3.30 31.27 18.62
N GLU A 166 -2.32 31.39 17.71
CA GLU A 166 -1.33 32.47 17.75
C GLU A 166 -1.98 33.86 17.85
N ARG A 167 -3.12 34.06 17.18
CA ARG A 167 -3.83 35.34 17.07
C ARG A 167 -4.79 35.65 18.22
N ILE A 168 -4.98 34.73 19.17
CA ILE A 168 -5.91 34.93 20.30
C ILE A 168 -5.21 35.63 21.46
N GLU A 169 -5.68 36.80 21.86
CA GLU A 169 -5.09 37.56 22.97
C GLU A 169 -5.65 37.12 24.34
N ASP A 170 -6.92 36.73 24.42
CA ASP A 170 -7.52 36.22 25.66
C ASP A 170 -6.90 34.87 26.06
N GLU A 171 -6.24 34.84 27.22
CA GLU A 171 -5.50 33.67 27.70
C GLU A 171 -6.40 32.46 27.95
N ALA A 172 -7.64 32.67 28.42
CA ALA A 172 -8.57 31.58 28.65
C ALA A 172 -9.01 30.92 27.34
N ALA A 173 -9.35 31.72 26.33
CA ALA A 173 -9.63 31.24 24.99
C ALA A 173 -8.40 30.57 24.37
N ALA A 174 -7.21 31.15 24.51
CA ALA A 174 -5.97 30.55 24.02
C ALA A 174 -5.74 29.15 24.61
N ASN A 175 -5.96 28.96 25.91
CA ASN A 175 -5.83 27.63 26.54
C ASN A 175 -6.84 26.61 25.99
N ARG A 176 -8.08 27.01 25.71
CA ARG A 176 -9.08 26.12 25.08
C ARG A 176 -8.64 25.62 23.71
N TRP A 177 -7.99 26.47 22.93
CA TRP A 177 -7.44 26.10 21.63
C TRP A 177 -6.24 25.14 21.73
N LEU A 178 -5.40 25.26 22.77
CA LEU A 178 -4.34 24.25 23.03
C LEU A 178 -4.94 22.88 23.36
N ILE A 179 -6.01 22.84 24.15
CA ILE A 179 -6.74 21.60 24.45
C ILE A 179 -7.40 21.03 23.19
N PHE A 180 -7.97 21.88 22.34
CA PHE A 180 -8.53 21.47 21.05
C PHE A 180 -7.47 20.88 20.11
N ILE A 181 -6.29 21.51 20.01
CA ILE A 181 -5.15 20.97 19.25
C ILE A 181 -4.74 19.60 19.81
N ALA A 182 -4.63 19.47 21.13
CA ALA A 182 -4.29 18.21 21.79
C ALA A 182 -5.33 17.10 21.50
N TYR A 183 -6.62 17.44 21.50
CA TYR A 183 -7.70 16.53 21.12
C TYR A 183 -7.57 16.05 19.66
N LEU A 184 -7.36 16.97 18.72
CA LEU A 184 -7.16 16.64 17.31
C LEU A 184 -5.92 15.79 17.09
N THR A 185 -4.83 16.08 17.81
CA THR A 185 -3.63 15.23 17.83
C THR A 185 -3.96 13.83 18.33
N GLY A 186 -4.73 13.70 19.42
CA GLY A 186 -5.20 12.40 19.93
C GLY A 186 -6.04 11.61 18.91
N LEU A 187 -7.01 12.26 18.27
CA LEU A 187 -7.84 11.64 17.22
C LEU A 187 -7.01 11.19 16.02
N SER A 188 -6.03 11.99 15.62
CA SER A 188 -5.17 11.67 14.47
C SER A 188 -4.39 10.37 14.66
N ILE A 189 -4.08 9.97 15.90
CA ILE A 189 -3.41 8.68 16.19
C ILE A 189 -4.30 7.51 15.75
N GLY A 190 -5.63 7.65 15.87
CA GLY A 190 -6.61 6.69 15.38
C GLY A 190 -6.81 6.70 13.85
N VAL A 191 -6.04 7.50 13.11
CA VAL A 191 -6.03 7.55 11.64
C VAL A 191 -4.63 7.24 11.12
N HIS A 192 -3.66 8.10 11.40
CA HIS A 192 -2.28 7.99 10.94
C HIS A 192 -1.33 8.88 11.76
N LEU A 193 -0.09 8.44 11.96
CA LEU A 193 0.88 9.09 12.86
C LEU A 193 1.55 10.35 12.29
N LEU A 194 1.34 10.66 11.01
CA LEU A 194 2.00 11.78 10.31
C LEU A 194 1.80 13.13 11.03
N ASN A 195 0.62 13.41 11.56
CA ASN A 195 0.34 14.67 12.24
C ASN A 195 1.27 14.90 13.46
N LEU A 196 1.75 13.84 14.12
CA LEU A 196 2.64 13.95 15.29
C LEU A 196 3.97 14.61 14.93
N VAL A 197 4.47 14.44 13.71
CA VAL A 197 5.77 15.00 13.29
C VAL A 197 5.74 16.52 13.15
N THR A 198 4.55 17.14 13.21
CA THR A 198 4.39 18.60 13.20
C THR A 198 4.67 19.26 14.55
N LEU A 199 4.53 18.51 15.65
CA LEU A 199 4.59 19.04 17.02
C LEU A 199 5.89 19.82 17.35
N PRO A 200 7.09 19.39 16.91
CA PRO A 200 8.32 20.16 17.12
C PRO A 200 8.27 21.58 16.53
N ALA A 201 7.68 21.74 15.34
CA ALA A 201 7.53 23.05 14.71
C ALA A 201 6.42 23.87 15.35
N LEU A 202 5.31 23.25 15.79
CA LEU A 202 4.22 23.95 16.48
C LEU A 202 4.65 24.51 17.85
N ALA A 203 5.58 23.84 18.54
CA ALA A 203 6.17 24.36 19.78
C ALA A 203 6.89 25.72 19.58
N LEU A 204 7.43 25.97 18.38
CA LEU A 204 8.02 27.26 18.04
C LEU A 204 6.97 28.36 17.87
N ILE A 205 5.77 28.05 17.36
CA ILE A 205 4.65 29.00 17.32
C ILE A 205 4.30 29.46 18.74
N TYR A 206 4.21 28.52 19.68
CA TYR A 206 4.00 28.83 21.09
C TYR A 206 5.10 29.75 21.65
N TYR A 207 6.36 29.40 21.41
CA TYR A 207 7.51 30.16 21.89
C TYR A 207 7.54 31.59 21.31
N PHE A 208 7.42 31.75 20.00
CA PHE A 208 7.49 33.06 19.35
C PHE A 208 6.34 33.98 19.72
N LYS A 209 5.17 33.43 20.10
CA LYS A 209 4.08 34.23 20.66
C LYS A 209 4.36 34.68 22.09
N LYS A 210 4.77 33.75 22.96
CA LYS A 210 4.87 34.02 24.42
C LYS A 210 6.12 34.82 24.80
N TYR A 211 7.15 34.81 23.95
CA TYR A 211 8.43 35.47 24.22
C TYR A 211 8.73 36.54 23.14
N PRO A 212 8.41 37.83 23.40
CA PRO A 212 8.55 38.91 22.41
C PRO A 212 9.98 39.12 21.88
N LYS A 213 10.99 38.79 22.69
CA LYS A 213 12.41 38.81 22.34
C LYS A 213 12.95 37.38 22.30
N PRO A 214 12.63 36.58 21.26
CA PRO A 214 13.08 35.21 21.19
C PRO A 214 14.58 35.14 20.97
N THR A 215 15.23 34.16 21.59
CA THR A 215 16.65 33.86 21.43
C THR A 215 16.81 32.53 20.70
N PHE A 216 18.00 32.30 20.12
CA PHE A 216 18.33 31.02 19.49
C PHE A 216 18.14 29.84 20.47
N TRP A 217 18.71 29.94 21.67
CA TRP A 217 18.64 28.89 22.69
C TRP A 217 17.22 28.65 23.20
N GLY A 218 16.40 29.69 23.36
CA GLY A 218 15.00 29.52 23.73
C GLY A 218 14.19 28.84 22.63
N GLY A 219 14.45 29.16 21.36
CA GLY A 219 13.87 28.45 20.22
C GLY A 219 14.31 26.99 20.14
N ALA A 220 15.60 26.71 20.30
CA ALA A 220 16.14 25.35 20.34
C ALA A 220 15.54 24.53 21.50
N THR A 221 15.36 25.14 22.66
CA THR A 221 14.71 24.51 23.82
C THR A 221 13.24 24.19 23.53
N ALA A 222 12.49 25.14 22.95
CA ALA A 222 11.09 24.93 22.59
C ALA A 222 10.93 23.80 21.55
N PHE A 223 11.79 23.79 20.53
CA PHE A 223 11.85 22.71 19.55
C PHE A 223 12.16 21.36 20.21
N GLY A 224 13.15 21.31 21.11
CA GLY A 224 13.50 20.12 21.89
C GLY A 224 12.34 19.62 22.76
N ILE A 225 11.59 20.52 23.40
CA ILE A 225 10.36 20.18 24.15
C ILE A 225 9.33 19.55 23.20
N GLY A 226 9.15 20.10 22.00
CA GLY A 226 8.25 19.52 21.00
C GLY A 226 8.67 18.11 20.55
N LEU A 227 9.98 17.85 20.41
CA LEU A 227 10.50 16.49 20.17
C LEU A 227 10.25 15.54 21.35
N VAL A 228 10.37 16.04 22.58
CA VAL A 228 10.05 15.25 23.78
C VAL A 228 8.56 14.92 23.83
N ILE A 229 7.67 15.87 23.51
CA ILE A 229 6.22 15.62 23.43
C ILE A 229 5.92 14.57 22.35
N LEU A 230 6.53 14.68 21.17
CA LEU A 230 6.44 13.67 20.12
C LEU A 230 6.87 12.29 20.63
N GLY A 231 8.01 12.18 21.31
CA GLY A 231 8.50 10.93 21.89
C GLY A 231 7.58 10.37 22.99
N ILE A 232 7.02 11.22 23.84
CA ILE A 232 6.04 10.83 24.87
C ILE A 232 4.79 10.26 24.20
N ILE A 233 4.25 10.89 23.17
CA ILE A 233 3.05 10.38 22.49
C ILE A 233 3.39 9.08 21.74
N ASN A 234 4.42 9.10 20.90
CA ASN A 234 4.76 8.00 20.00
C ASN A 234 5.21 6.73 20.73
N SER A 235 6.01 6.87 21.79
CA SER A 235 6.58 5.72 22.52
C SER A 235 6.01 5.55 23.92
N GLY A 236 5.63 6.63 24.59
CA GLY A 236 5.11 6.60 25.96
C GLY A 236 3.60 6.34 26.04
N ILE A 237 2.79 6.97 25.17
CA ILE A 237 1.33 6.81 25.17
C ILE A 237 0.95 5.58 24.33
N ILE A 238 1.31 5.56 23.04
CA ILE A 238 0.80 4.55 22.10
C ILE A 238 1.19 3.13 22.52
N PRO A 239 2.47 2.71 22.57
CA PRO A 239 2.84 1.39 23.07
C PRO A 239 3.19 1.39 24.58
N GLY A 240 3.52 2.54 25.17
CA GLY A 240 4.01 2.61 26.54
C GLY A 240 2.92 2.43 27.61
N LEU A 241 1.73 3.01 27.44
CA LEU A 241 0.62 2.80 28.37
C LEU A 241 0.16 1.33 28.37
N PRO A 242 -0.09 0.68 27.22
CA PRO A 242 -0.38 -0.76 27.19
C PRO A 242 0.76 -1.62 27.75
N GLY A 243 2.02 -1.24 27.49
CA GLY A 243 3.18 -1.93 28.07
C GLY A 243 3.23 -1.87 29.60
N MET A 244 2.90 -0.71 30.19
CA MET A 244 2.77 -0.58 31.64
C MET A 244 1.57 -1.37 32.17
N ALA A 245 0.42 -1.32 31.50
CA ALA A 245 -0.75 -2.12 31.87
C ALA A 245 -0.39 -3.62 31.89
N PHE A 246 0.35 -4.11 30.90
CA PHE A 246 0.83 -5.49 30.85
C PHE A 246 1.81 -5.82 31.98
N ALA A 247 2.65 -4.88 32.43
CA ALA A 247 3.51 -5.10 33.58
C ALA A 247 2.72 -5.30 34.89
N PHE A 248 1.67 -4.49 35.11
CA PHE A 248 0.74 -4.69 36.24
C PHE A 248 -0.04 -5.99 36.10
N GLU A 249 -0.52 -6.29 34.89
CA GLU A 249 -1.23 -7.53 34.57
C GLU A 249 -0.41 -8.77 34.95
N ARG A 250 0.86 -8.84 34.54
CA ARG A 250 1.75 -9.93 34.94
C ARG A 250 1.95 -10.01 36.45
N PHE A 251 2.10 -8.88 37.14
CA PHE A 251 2.27 -8.89 38.59
C PHE A 251 1.03 -9.47 39.28
N PHE A 252 -0.17 -9.03 38.90
CA PHE A 252 -1.43 -9.45 39.49
C PHE A 252 -1.72 -10.93 39.22
N VAL A 253 -1.54 -11.38 37.97
CA VAL A 253 -1.81 -12.77 37.61
C VAL A 253 -0.75 -13.72 38.15
N ASN A 254 0.53 -13.46 37.86
CA ASN A 254 1.59 -14.42 38.18
C ASN A 254 1.97 -14.42 39.68
N THR A 255 1.88 -13.26 40.35
CA THR A 255 2.31 -13.10 41.75
C THR A 255 1.14 -13.17 42.72
N LEU A 256 0.04 -12.49 42.44
CA LEU A 256 -1.14 -12.45 43.32
C LEU A 256 -2.17 -13.56 43.03
N GLY A 257 -2.02 -14.28 41.91
CA GLY A 257 -2.92 -15.37 41.53
C GLY A 257 -4.31 -14.91 41.11
N LEU A 258 -4.45 -13.65 40.70
CA LEU A 258 -5.73 -13.10 40.25
C LEU A 258 -6.06 -13.52 38.81
N PRO A 259 -7.33 -13.46 38.39
CA PRO A 259 -7.72 -13.72 37.01
C PRO A 259 -7.04 -12.77 36.01
N PHE A 260 -6.95 -13.21 34.75
CA PHE A 260 -6.50 -12.36 33.65
C PHE A 260 -7.29 -11.04 33.57
N THR A 261 -6.62 -10.02 33.06
CA THR A 261 -7.09 -8.62 32.89
C THR A 261 -7.25 -7.83 34.20
N SER A 262 -7.07 -8.46 35.37
CA SER A 262 -7.22 -7.79 36.67
C SER A 262 -6.21 -6.67 36.90
N GLY A 263 -4.94 -6.86 36.52
CA GLY A 263 -3.89 -5.85 36.70
C GLY A 263 -4.01 -4.72 35.67
N ALA A 264 -4.42 -5.04 34.43
CA ALA A 264 -4.69 -4.03 33.41
C ALA A 264 -5.86 -3.10 33.83
N ILE A 265 -6.95 -3.64 34.37
CA ILE A 265 -8.07 -2.84 34.91
C ILE A 265 -7.61 -1.96 36.07
N PHE A 266 -6.88 -2.53 37.03
CA PHE A 266 -6.36 -1.76 38.16
C PHE A 266 -5.49 -0.59 37.70
N PHE A 267 -4.52 -0.84 36.81
CA PHE A 267 -3.66 0.20 36.24
C PHE A 267 -4.50 1.30 35.59
N THR A 268 -5.50 0.92 34.79
CA THR A 268 -6.36 1.87 34.08
C THR A 268 -7.14 2.77 35.03
N VAL A 269 -7.77 2.20 36.05
CA VAL A 269 -8.53 2.94 37.05
C VAL A 269 -7.63 3.89 37.85
N VAL A 270 -6.47 3.42 38.30
CA VAL A 270 -5.53 4.25 39.08
C VAL A 270 -4.94 5.36 38.22
N PHE A 271 -4.55 5.07 36.98
CA PHE A 271 -3.98 6.05 36.05
C PHE A 271 -4.98 7.15 35.72
N LEU A 272 -6.21 6.79 35.32
CA LEU A 272 -7.27 7.76 35.04
C LEU A 272 -7.67 8.52 36.30
N GLY A 273 -7.77 7.84 37.45
CA GLY A 273 -8.03 8.47 38.75
C GLY A 273 -6.97 9.51 39.12
N ALA A 274 -5.68 9.21 38.88
CA ALA A 274 -4.58 10.13 39.12
C ALA A 274 -4.63 11.36 38.21
N ILE A 275 -4.98 11.19 36.93
CA ILE A 275 -5.17 12.31 35.99
C ILE A 275 -6.34 13.20 36.46
N VAL A 276 -7.49 12.60 36.77
CA VAL A 276 -8.68 13.34 37.23
C VAL A 276 -8.38 14.09 38.52
N TYR A 277 -7.77 13.42 39.51
CA TYR A 277 -7.32 14.06 40.74
C TYR A 277 -6.34 15.21 40.46
N GLY A 278 -5.35 15.00 39.60
CA GLY A 278 -4.38 16.03 39.20
C GLY A 278 -5.03 17.24 38.56
N ILE A 279 -6.03 17.05 37.69
CA ILE A 279 -6.81 18.14 37.08
C ILE A 279 -7.56 18.93 38.16
N ILE A 280 -8.30 18.25 39.05
CA ILE A 280 -9.05 18.89 40.13
C ILE A 280 -8.12 19.63 41.09
N TRP A 281 -7.03 18.99 41.49
CA TRP A 281 -6.03 19.55 42.40
C TRP A 281 -5.35 20.78 41.79
N SER A 282 -4.87 20.69 40.54
CA SER A 282 -4.22 21.81 39.85
C SER A 282 -5.15 23.00 39.67
N ALA A 283 -6.45 22.76 39.41
CA ALA A 283 -7.47 23.81 39.35
C ALA A 283 -7.68 24.49 40.72
N ARG A 284 -7.83 23.71 41.80
CA ARG A 284 -7.97 24.23 43.17
C ARG A 284 -6.75 25.03 43.62
N GLN A 285 -5.55 24.60 43.24
CA GLN A 285 -4.28 25.28 43.52
C GLN A 285 -3.99 26.44 42.55
N LYS A 286 -4.89 26.73 41.60
CA LYS A 286 -4.74 27.78 40.57
C LYS A 286 -3.45 27.64 39.73
N ARG A 287 -2.96 26.41 39.54
CA ARG A 287 -1.77 26.10 38.74
C ARG A 287 -2.15 25.97 37.26
N VAL A 288 -2.34 27.10 36.58
CA VAL A 288 -2.90 27.17 35.22
C VAL A 288 -2.14 26.31 34.21
N VAL A 289 -0.80 26.44 34.14
CA VAL A 289 0.01 25.68 33.16
C VAL A 289 -0.15 24.17 33.37
N LEU A 290 -0.02 23.70 34.62
CA LEU A 290 -0.20 22.29 34.95
C LEU A 290 -1.62 21.80 34.63
N ASN A 291 -2.64 22.60 34.95
CA ASN A 291 -4.02 22.26 34.65
C ASN A 291 -4.27 22.12 33.14
N THR A 292 -3.80 23.09 32.33
CA THR A 292 -3.90 23.03 30.87
C THR A 292 -3.12 21.84 30.30
N SER A 293 -1.93 21.53 30.82
CA SER A 293 -1.14 20.37 30.39
C SER A 293 -1.84 19.04 30.71
N LEU A 294 -2.43 18.90 31.89
CA LEU A 294 -3.19 17.71 32.28
C LEU A 294 -4.49 17.56 31.48
N LEU A 295 -5.18 18.67 31.19
CA LEU A 295 -6.34 18.67 30.29
C LEU A 295 -5.93 18.30 28.86
N ALA A 296 -4.83 18.85 28.34
CA ALA A 296 -4.31 18.47 27.03
C ALA A 296 -4.00 16.97 26.97
N LEU A 297 -3.33 16.42 27.98
CA LEU A 297 -3.09 14.97 28.10
C LEU A 297 -4.41 14.19 28.11
N ALA A 298 -5.39 14.59 28.92
CA ALA A 298 -6.69 13.94 28.97
C ALA A 298 -7.39 13.92 27.60
N PHE A 299 -7.35 15.03 26.85
CA PHE A 299 -7.95 15.10 25.52
C PHE A 299 -7.18 14.32 24.45
N VAL A 300 -5.85 14.21 24.55
CA VAL A 300 -5.07 13.26 23.73
C VAL A 300 -5.56 11.83 23.99
N LEU A 301 -5.72 11.45 25.26
CA LEU A 301 -6.19 10.13 25.65
C LEU A 301 -7.63 9.85 25.20
N ILE A 302 -8.52 10.85 25.24
CA ILE A 302 -9.88 10.73 24.71
C ILE A 302 -9.86 10.45 23.20
N GLY A 303 -9.00 11.12 22.44
CA GLY A 303 -8.85 10.82 21.01
C GLY A 303 -8.24 9.43 20.75
N TYR A 304 -7.21 9.07 21.53
CA TYR A 304 -6.57 7.75 21.49
C TYR A 304 -7.51 6.61 21.90
N ALA A 305 -8.56 6.88 22.68
CA ALA A 305 -9.55 5.88 23.09
C ALA A 305 -10.30 5.23 21.91
N SER A 306 -10.22 5.78 20.70
CA SER A 306 -10.68 5.10 19.48
C SER A 306 -10.08 3.69 19.32
N TYR A 307 -8.85 3.44 19.78
CA TYR A 307 -8.23 2.12 19.78
C TYR A 307 -8.94 1.07 20.64
N MET A 308 -9.81 1.48 21.56
CA MET A 308 -10.67 0.52 22.26
C MET A 308 -11.56 -0.25 21.29
N GLN A 309 -11.92 0.32 20.12
CA GLN A 309 -12.66 -0.41 19.09
C GLN A 309 -11.90 -1.65 18.60
N VAL A 310 -10.57 -1.58 18.45
CA VAL A 310 -9.75 -2.71 18.00
C VAL A 310 -9.83 -3.86 19.01
N LEU A 311 -9.56 -3.57 20.29
CA LEU A 311 -9.65 -4.54 21.39
C LEU A 311 -11.04 -5.18 21.47
N VAL A 312 -12.09 -4.35 21.52
CA VAL A 312 -13.46 -4.85 21.63
C VAL A 312 -13.84 -5.70 20.43
N ARG A 313 -13.49 -5.27 19.21
CA ARG A 313 -13.91 -5.99 17.99
C ARG A 313 -13.12 -7.25 17.77
N ALA A 314 -11.83 -7.29 18.12
CA ALA A 314 -11.03 -8.52 18.06
C ALA A 314 -11.64 -9.63 18.94
N ASP A 315 -12.15 -9.30 20.14
CA ASP A 315 -12.79 -10.26 21.05
C ASP A 315 -14.05 -10.93 20.45
N PHE A 316 -14.78 -10.24 19.58
CA PHE A 316 -15.90 -10.81 18.82
C PHE A 316 -15.47 -11.73 17.67
N ASN A 317 -14.16 -11.89 17.44
CA ASN A 317 -13.57 -12.79 16.45
C ASN A 317 -14.10 -12.61 15.01
N PRO A 318 -14.04 -11.38 14.46
CA PRO A 318 -14.53 -11.10 13.12
C PRO A 318 -13.77 -11.91 12.02
N PRO A 319 -14.38 -12.04 10.82
CA PRO A 319 -13.73 -12.67 9.67
C PRO A 319 -12.41 -12.02 9.25
N ILE A 320 -12.31 -10.69 9.31
CA ILE A 320 -11.05 -9.95 9.19
C ILE A 320 -10.63 -9.55 10.60
N ASN A 321 -9.58 -10.18 11.11
CA ASN A 321 -9.07 -9.97 12.48
C ASN A 321 -7.55 -10.03 12.49
N GLU A 322 -6.90 -9.11 11.77
CA GLU A 322 -5.45 -9.17 11.59
C GLU A 322 -4.71 -9.09 12.93
N ASN A 323 -3.74 -10.01 13.12
CA ASN A 323 -2.95 -10.21 14.33
C ASN A 323 -3.71 -10.59 15.61
N ASP A 324 -5.05 -10.69 15.55
CA ASP A 324 -5.93 -11.00 16.69
C ASP A 324 -5.56 -10.25 18.00
N PRO A 325 -5.71 -8.91 18.05
CA PRO A 325 -5.38 -8.10 19.21
C PRO A 325 -6.46 -8.17 20.31
N SER A 326 -7.03 -9.36 20.56
CA SER A 326 -8.09 -9.59 21.54
C SER A 326 -7.60 -9.58 23.00
N ASP A 327 -6.29 -9.60 23.22
CA ASP A 327 -5.70 -9.47 24.56
C ASP A 327 -4.55 -8.47 24.65
N GLU A 328 -4.10 -8.20 25.88
CA GLU A 328 -3.11 -7.16 26.17
C GLU A 328 -1.77 -7.39 25.46
N LEU A 329 -1.37 -8.65 25.27
CA LEU A 329 -0.11 -9.01 24.64
C LEU A 329 -0.21 -8.82 23.12
N ASN A 330 -1.24 -9.38 22.51
CA ASN A 330 -1.45 -9.26 21.07
C ASN A 330 -1.73 -7.81 20.69
N PHE A 331 -2.47 -7.06 21.52
CA PHE A 331 -2.72 -5.64 21.31
C PHE A 331 -1.44 -4.80 21.40
N LEU A 332 -0.54 -5.11 22.33
CA LEU A 332 0.77 -4.44 22.39
C LEU A 332 1.62 -4.75 21.15
N SER A 333 1.63 -6.02 20.72
CA SER A 333 2.32 -6.44 19.49
C SER A 333 1.75 -5.74 18.24
N TYR A 334 0.42 -5.62 18.16
CA TYR A 334 -0.32 -4.90 17.12
C TYR A 334 0.10 -3.43 17.05
N LEU A 335 0.06 -2.72 18.19
CA LEU A 335 0.44 -1.31 18.25
C LEU A 335 1.92 -1.05 17.93
N ARG A 336 2.79 -1.98 18.29
CA ARG A 336 4.23 -1.93 17.97
C ARG A 336 4.53 -2.35 16.53
N ARG A 337 3.57 -2.97 15.86
CA ARG A 337 3.70 -3.50 14.50
C ARG A 337 4.85 -4.50 14.40
N GLU A 338 5.01 -5.37 15.40
CA GLU A 338 6.17 -6.28 15.52
C GLU A 338 6.34 -7.20 14.30
N GLN A 339 5.25 -7.45 13.56
CA GLN A 339 5.27 -8.27 12.35
C GLN A 339 6.12 -7.72 11.19
N TYR A 340 6.34 -6.39 11.12
CA TYR A 340 7.14 -5.80 10.04
C TYR A 340 8.65 -5.78 10.35
N GLY A 341 9.05 -6.23 11.54
CA GLY A 341 10.42 -6.16 12.01
C GLY A 341 10.91 -4.73 12.30
N SER A 342 12.21 -4.61 12.60
CA SER A 342 12.86 -3.33 12.90
C SER A 342 13.92 -2.96 11.86
N ARG A 343 14.14 -1.66 11.66
CA ARG A 343 15.24 -1.13 10.85
C ARG A 343 16.23 -0.39 11.73
N SER A 344 17.52 -0.63 11.50
CA SER A 344 18.59 0.14 12.17
C SER A 344 18.66 1.56 11.60
N LEU A 345 18.52 2.57 12.45
CA LEU A 345 18.54 3.99 12.04
C LEU A 345 19.83 4.72 12.41
N LEU A 346 20.38 4.44 13.59
CA LEU A 346 21.56 5.12 14.13
C LEU A 346 22.84 4.32 13.97
N TYR A 347 22.82 3.02 14.25
CA TYR A 347 23.95 2.12 14.09
C TYR A 347 23.43 0.72 13.77
N GLY A 348 24.08 0.02 12.85
CA GLY A 348 23.67 -1.35 12.48
C GLY A 348 24.36 -1.90 11.25
N PRO A 349 23.96 -3.11 10.82
CA PRO A 349 24.63 -3.88 9.78
C PRO A 349 24.50 -3.26 8.38
N VAL A 350 25.33 -3.75 7.46
CA VAL A 350 25.21 -3.53 6.00
C VAL A 350 24.79 -4.79 5.26
N PHE A 351 24.39 -4.69 3.99
CA PHE A 351 23.83 -5.82 3.24
C PHE A 351 24.80 -7.01 3.05
N THR A 352 26.11 -6.80 3.21
CA THR A 352 27.12 -7.88 3.19
C THR A 352 27.31 -8.55 4.54
N ALA A 353 26.77 -7.97 5.63
CA ALA A 353 26.91 -8.49 6.98
C ALA A 353 26.20 -9.84 7.13
N ARG A 354 26.83 -10.74 7.89
CA ARG A 354 26.25 -12.02 8.30
C ARG A 354 26.29 -12.12 9.82
N PRO A 355 25.19 -12.53 10.48
CA PRO A 355 25.24 -12.81 11.91
C PRO A 355 26.30 -13.88 12.19
N ILE A 356 27.16 -13.65 13.18
CA ILE A 356 28.17 -14.61 13.65
C ILE A 356 27.76 -15.28 14.95
N ASP A 357 26.83 -14.68 15.67
CA ASP A 357 26.28 -15.18 16.94
C ASP A 357 24.86 -14.60 17.12
N GLN A 358 24.08 -15.20 18.02
CA GLN A 358 22.73 -14.77 18.35
C GLN A 358 22.54 -14.79 19.87
N LYS A 359 22.15 -13.65 20.43
CA LYS A 359 21.84 -13.50 21.85
C LYS A 359 20.33 -13.58 22.08
N GLN A 360 19.96 -13.99 23.28
CA GLN A 360 18.58 -13.90 23.76
C GLN A 360 18.28 -12.43 24.10
N GLY A 361 17.37 -11.83 23.32
CA GLY A 361 16.83 -10.50 23.56
C GLY A 361 15.65 -10.52 24.51
N ALA A 362 14.66 -9.65 24.27
CA ALA A 362 13.49 -9.51 25.14
C ALA A 362 12.66 -10.81 25.25
N PRO A 363 12.14 -11.15 26.44
CA PRO A 363 11.29 -12.33 26.63
C PRO A 363 9.96 -12.20 25.87
N MET A 364 9.58 -13.26 25.15
CA MET A 364 8.28 -13.40 24.50
C MET A 364 7.33 -14.19 25.41
N TRP A 365 6.16 -13.63 25.65
CA TRP A 365 5.19 -14.16 26.61
C TRP A 365 4.00 -14.80 25.90
N LYS A 366 3.41 -15.83 26.52
CA LYS A 366 2.13 -16.40 26.14
C LYS A 366 1.26 -16.67 27.37
N LYS A 367 -0.04 -16.75 27.17
CA LYS A 367 -0.97 -17.28 28.19
C LYS A 367 -0.84 -18.81 28.23
N GLN A 368 -0.66 -19.37 29.43
CA GLN A 368 -0.67 -20.82 29.65
C GLN A 368 -1.35 -21.14 30.99
N GLY A 369 -2.46 -21.87 30.94
CA GLY A 369 -3.32 -22.05 32.11
C GLY A 369 -3.78 -20.71 32.66
N ASN A 370 -3.54 -20.46 33.95
CA ASN A 370 -3.90 -19.20 34.63
C ASN A 370 -2.69 -18.26 34.83
N LYS A 371 -1.65 -18.36 33.98
CA LYS A 371 -0.43 -17.55 34.10
C LYS A 371 0.09 -17.08 32.74
N TYR A 372 0.89 -16.01 32.77
CA TYR A 372 1.75 -15.63 31.65
C TYR A 372 3.11 -16.32 31.80
N VAL A 373 3.53 -17.07 30.79
CA VAL A 373 4.83 -17.77 30.77
C VAL A 373 5.68 -17.28 29.63
N VAL A 374 6.99 -17.24 29.83
CA VAL A 374 7.95 -17.02 28.75
C VAL A 374 8.01 -18.30 27.93
N PHE A 375 7.76 -18.21 26.62
CA PHE A 375 7.86 -19.36 25.73
C PHE A 375 9.09 -19.30 24.83
N ASP A 376 9.64 -18.11 24.60
CA ASP A 376 10.84 -17.89 23.78
C ASP A 376 11.41 -16.48 24.04
N HIS A 377 12.52 -16.11 23.40
CA HIS A 377 13.13 -14.78 23.44
C HIS A 377 13.34 -14.23 22.03
N GLN A 378 13.19 -12.92 21.86
CA GLN A 378 13.48 -12.26 20.58
C GLN A 378 14.96 -12.47 20.22
N PRO A 379 15.29 -12.85 18.98
CA PRO A 379 16.68 -13.04 18.57
C PRO A 379 17.40 -11.69 18.40
N GLU A 380 18.53 -11.51 19.06
CA GLU A 380 19.44 -10.38 18.83
C GLU A 380 20.70 -10.86 18.11
N TYR A 381 20.81 -10.50 16.83
CA TYR A 381 21.94 -10.90 16.00
C TYR A 381 23.20 -10.09 16.32
N VAL A 382 24.31 -10.80 16.47
CA VAL A 382 25.65 -10.22 16.64
C VAL A 382 26.39 -10.32 15.32
N TYR A 383 26.97 -9.20 14.87
CA TYR A 383 27.73 -9.11 13.63
C TYR A 383 29.23 -9.01 13.90
N ALA A 384 30.06 -9.35 12.91
CA ALA A 384 31.50 -9.25 13.04
C ALA A 384 31.97 -7.78 13.14
N PRO A 385 33.09 -7.49 13.83
CA PRO A 385 33.66 -6.15 13.85
C PRO A 385 33.90 -5.60 12.42
N GLY A 386 33.32 -4.44 12.13
CA GLY A 386 33.41 -3.78 10.82
C GLY A 386 32.30 -4.16 9.81
N ASP A 387 31.35 -5.01 10.19
CA ASP A 387 30.13 -5.29 9.40
C ASP A 387 28.94 -4.37 9.75
N GLU A 388 29.15 -3.47 10.71
CA GLU A 388 28.19 -2.45 11.11
C GLU A 388 28.77 -1.05 10.89
N MET A 389 27.89 -0.08 10.66
CA MET A 389 28.27 1.33 10.50
C MET A 389 27.28 2.28 11.16
N LEU A 390 27.75 3.50 11.41
CA LEU A 390 26.88 4.61 11.81
C LEU A 390 25.95 4.98 10.66
N PHE A 391 24.68 5.17 10.97
CA PHE A 391 23.64 5.64 10.06
C PHE A 391 23.49 4.76 8.80
N PRO A 392 23.18 3.46 8.96
CA PRO A 392 23.15 2.51 7.85
C PRO A 392 21.93 2.74 6.92
N ARG A 393 22.19 2.77 5.61
CA ARG A 393 21.21 2.99 4.51
C ARG A 393 21.19 1.84 3.51
N VAL A 394 22.24 1.03 3.52
CA VAL A 394 22.48 -0.07 2.57
C VAL A 394 22.39 -1.41 3.29
N TYR A 395 21.22 -1.70 3.88
CA TYR A 395 20.95 -2.95 4.60
C TYR A 395 19.57 -3.48 4.26
N SER A 396 19.49 -4.79 4.09
CA SER A 396 18.24 -5.51 3.93
C SER A 396 18.39 -6.98 4.29
N SER A 397 17.34 -7.55 4.87
CA SER A 397 17.17 -8.99 5.05
C SER A 397 16.53 -9.70 3.85
N GLN A 398 16.01 -8.96 2.86
CA GLN A 398 15.39 -9.53 1.66
C GLN A 398 16.44 -10.04 0.67
N GLN A 399 16.19 -11.21 0.08
CA GLN A 399 17.18 -11.98 -0.69
C GLN A 399 17.71 -11.27 -1.94
N ASN A 400 16.87 -10.53 -2.66
CA ASN A 400 17.21 -9.80 -3.89
C ASN A 400 17.87 -8.43 -3.63
N HIS A 401 17.67 -7.82 -2.46
CA HIS A 401 18.17 -6.48 -2.17
C HIS A 401 19.70 -6.35 -2.20
N PRO A 402 20.51 -7.30 -1.69
CA PRO A 402 21.96 -7.25 -1.84
C PRO A 402 22.45 -7.08 -3.29
N ALA A 403 21.80 -7.75 -4.25
CA ALA A 403 22.15 -7.63 -5.65
C ALA A 403 21.79 -6.24 -6.20
N LEU A 404 20.60 -5.73 -5.86
CA LEU A 404 20.16 -4.38 -6.25
C LEU A 404 21.07 -3.29 -5.67
N TYR A 405 21.46 -3.40 -4.40
CA TYR A 405 22.43 -2.46 -3.80
C TYR A 405 23.76 -2.46 -4.56
N ARG A 406 24.30 -3.64 -4.88
CA ARG A 406 25.52 -3.75 -5.68
C ARG A 406 25.37 -3.09 -7.05
N GLN A 407 24.25 -3.36 -7.74
CA GLN A 407 23.96 -2.78 -9.05
C GLN A 407 23.88 -1.25 -8.99
N MET A 408 23.14 -0.68 -8.02
CA MET A 408 22.97 0.76 -7.87
C MET A 408 24.26 1.49 -7.47
N LEU A 409 25.14 0.81 -6.73
CA LEU A 409 26.38 1.40 -6.22
C LEU A 409 27.60 1.14 -7.11
N GLY A 410 27.52 0.13 -7.98
CA GLY A 410 28.64 -0.34 -8.79
C GLY A 410 29.64 -1.18 -8.01
N LEU A 411 29.15 -1.99 -7.06
CA LEU A 411 29.99 -2.83 -6.18
C LEU A 411 30.12 -4.24 -6.73
N ALA A 412 31.32 -4.81 -6.62
CA ALA A 412 31.55 -6.23 -6.95
C ALA A 412 30.89 -7.15 -5.91
N GLU A 413 30.70 -8.42 -6.26
CA GLU A 413 30.24 -9.42 -5.31
C GLU A 413 31.21 -9.57 -4.13
N GLY A 414 30.69 -9.60 -2.90
CA GLY A 414 31.50 -9.66 -1.67
C GLY A 414 32.15 -8.33 -1.25
N GLN A 415 32.14 -7.29 -2.09
CA GLN A 415 32.68 -5.98 -1.74
C GLN A 415 31.79 -5.31 -0.67
N LYS A 416 32.40 -4.95 0.47
CA LYS A 416 31.71 -4.24 1.55
C LYS A 416 31.44 -2.78 1.14
N PRO A 417 30.23 -2.25 1.38
CA PRO A 417 29.95 -0.85 1.12
C PRO A 417 30.69 0.07 2.10
N THR A 418 31.19 1.19 1.60
CA THR A 418 31.80 2.26 2.41
C THR A 418 30.76 3.26 2.91
N MET A 419 31.13 4.17 3.81
CA MET A 419 30.27 5.29 4.18
C MET A 419 29.96 6.22 2.98
N GLY A 420 30.86 6.29 2.00
CA GLY A 420 30.62 7.00 0.74
C GLY A 420 29.50 6.36 -0.07
N ASP A 421 29.49 5.04 -0.20
CA ASP A 421 28.42 4.28 -0.86
C ASP A 421 27.09 4.42 -0.13
N ASN A 422 27.14 4.36 1.21
CA ASN A 422 25.99 4.56 2.08
C ASN A 422 25.31 5.93 1.84
N LEU A 423 26.10 7.00 1.80
CA LEU A 423 25.59 8.35 1.51
C LEU A 423 25.18 8.51 0.05
N LYS A 424 25.90 7.90 -0.90
CA LYS A 424 25.52 7.89 -2.32
C LYS A 424 24.14 7.27 -2.53
N PHE A 425 23.85 6.15 -1.88
CA PHE A 425 22.51 5.54 -1.91
C PHE A 425 21.46 6.48 -1.30
N MET A 426 21.76 7.09 -0.15
CA MET A 426 20.84 8.04 0.49
C MET A 426 20.51 9.22 -0.43
N PHE A 427 21.51 9.88 -1.03
CA PHE A 427 21.27 11.06 -1.84
C PHE A 427 20.66 10.74 -3.20
N ASN A 428 21.12 9.68 -3.88
CA ASN A 428 20.63 9.34 -5.22
C ASN A 428 19.27 8.67 -5.18
N TYR A 429 19.10 7.65 -4.33
CA TYR A 429 17.88 6.86 -4.28
C TYR A 429 16.90 7.41 -3.24
N GLN A 430 17.26 7.46 -1.96
CA GLN A 430 16.29 7.84 -0.92
C GLN A 430 15.83 9.31 -1.05
N LEU A 431 16.75 10.26 -1.23
CA LEU A 431 16.38 11.67 -1.35
C LEU A 431 16.09 12.09 -2.80
N GLY A 432 16.84 11.57 -3.77
CA GLY A 432 16.66 11.87 -5.19
C GLY A 432 15.45 11.16 -5.79
N HIS A 433 15.52 9.83 -5.90
CA HIS A 433 14.48 9.02 -6.53
C HIS A 433 13.19 8.94 -5.70
N MET A 434 13.26 8.79 -4.37
CA MET A 434 12.07 8.55 -3.54
C MET A 434 11.43 9.83 -2.97
N TRP A 435 12.11 10.97 -2.91
CA TRP A 435 11.51 12.20 -2.37
C TRP A 435 11.48 13.35 -3.38
N TRP A 436 12.62 13.71 -3.96
CA TRP A 436 12.74 14.83 -4.89
C TRP A 436 11.93 14.59 -6.17
N ARG A 437 12.00 13.38 -6.73
CA ARG A 437 11.21 12.98 -7.91
C ARG A 437 9.71 13.23 -7.72
N TYR A 438 9.15 12.78 -6.59
CA TYR A 438 7.73 12.98 -6.29
C TYR A 438 7.38 14.44 -5.99
N LEU A 439 8.28 15.20 -5.34
CA LEU A 439 8.08 16.65 -5.20
C LEU A 439 7.92 17.29 -6.59
N MET A 440 8.74 16.86 -7.56
CA MET A 440 8.69 17.37 -8.92
C MET A 440 7.49 16.86 -9.72
N TRP A 441 7.01 15.64 -9.50
CA TRP A 441 5.73 15.18 -10.09
C TRP A 441 4.59 16.16 -9.77
N ASN A 442 4.53 16.62 -8.51
CA ASN A 442 3.47 17.51 -8.05
C ASN A 442 3.59 18.96 -8.57
N PHE A 443 4.81 19.45 -8.87
CA PHE A 443 5.04 20.88 -9.15
C PHE A 443 5.74 21.21 -10.47
N ALA A 444 6.19 20.20 -11.21
CA ALA A 444 6.75 20.32 -12.56
C ALA A 444 6.01 19.43 -13.57
N GLY A 445 5.49 18.28 -13.11
CA GLY A 445 4.72 17.34 -13.90
C GLY A 445 5.41 15.98 -14.02
N ARG A 446 4.65 14.95 -14.41
CA ARG A 446 5.05 13.54 -14.42
C ARG A 446 5.25 13.02 -15.85
N GLU A 447 6.22 12.13 -16.03
CA GLU A 447 6.59 11.63 -17.36
C GLU A 447 5.64 10.55 -17.91
N SER A 448 5.20 9.61 -17.06
CA SER A 448 4.30 8.50 -17.37
C SER A 448 3.77 7.86 -16.08
N ASP A 449 2.86 6.88 -16.22
CA ASP A 449 2.31 6.07 -15.13
C ASP A 449 3.19 4.86 -14.74
N GLU A 450 4.31 4.64 -15.44
CA GLU A 450 5.23 3.52 -15.19
C GLU A 450 5.98 3.69 -13.85
N GLU A 451 6.25 2.59 -13.18
CA GLU A 451 7.06 2.59 -11.96
C GLU A 451 8.47 3.13 -12.25
N GLY A 452 8.92 4.07 -11.43
CA GLY A 452 10.20 4.72 -11.59
C GLY A 452 10.21 5.92 -12.55
N ALA A 453 9.05 6.31 -13.12
CA ALA A 453 8.94 7.42 -14.07
C ALA A 453 9.56 8.74 -13.57
N GLY A 454 10.17 9.50 -14.48
CA GLY A 454 10.76 10.81 -14.18
C GLY A 454 9.73 11.93 -14.03
N TYR A 455 10.24 13.16 -13.97
CA TYR A 455 9.44 14.39 -14.03
C TYR A 455 9.81 15.19 -15.28
N LEU A 456 8.88 16.02 -15.76
CA LEU A 456 9.09 16.82 -16.97
C LEU A 456 9.63 18.22 -16.66
N LEU A 457 10.51 18.71 -17.52
CA LEU A 457 11.06 20.05 -17.52
C LEU A 457 10.30 20.93 -18.53
N PRO A 458 10.44 22.27 -18.49
CA PRO A 458 9.69 23.17 -19.38
C PRO A 458 9.96 22.94 -20.87
N TRP A 459 11.13 22.41 -21.21
CA TRP A 459 11.56 22.08 -22.56
C TRP A 459 11.45 20.59 -22.90
N SER A 460 10.88 19.77 -22.01
CA SER A 460 10.59 18.36 -22.32
C SER A 460 9.63 18.30 -23.51
N THR A 461 10.04 17.56 -24.54
CA THR A 461 9.33 17.42 -25.82
C THR A 461 8.96 15.97 -26.05
N ASP A 462 7.93 15.77 -26.86
CA ASP A 462 7.48 14.46 -27.32
C ASP A 462 8.19 14.03 -28.61
N GLN A 463 9.14 14.83 -29.11
CA GLN A 463 9.95 14.48 -30.27
C GLN A 463 10.75 13.20 -30.00
N GLY A 464 10.53 12.19 -30.83
CA GLY A 464 11.19 10.88 -30.70
C GLY A 464 10.62 9.98 -29.61
N ALA A 465 9.64 10.43 -28.82
CA ALA A 465 8.95 9.59 -27.84
C ALA A 465 8.10 8.51 -28.54
N PRO A 466 7.93 7.32 -27.94
CA PRO A 466 7.01 6.30 -28.45
C PRO A 466 5.55 6.77 -28.40
N ASP A 467 4.71 6.24 -29.29
CA ASP A 467 3.32 6.73 -29.40
C ASP A 467 2.49 6.43 -28.14
N LEU A 468 2.76 5.32 -27.46
CA LEU A 468 2.13 5.01 -26.18
C LEU A 468 2.54 5.98 -25.06
N LEU A 469 3.78 6.47 -25.06
CA LEU A 469 4.22 7.50 -24.12
C LEU A 469 3.57 8.85 -24.42
N LYS A 470 3.47 9.24 -25.70
CA LYS A 470 2.83 10.51 -26.11
C LYS A 470 1.35 10.59 -25.73
N THR A 471 0.67 9.45 -25.77
CA THR A 471 -0.76 9.33 -25.47
C THR A 471 -1.02 8.84 -24.04
N ASN A 472 0.02 8.70 -23.23
CA ASN A 472 -0.09 8.31 -21.84
C ASN A 472 -0.80 9.41 -21.05
N LYS A 473 -1.94 9.08 -20.45
CA LYS A 473 -2.75 10.06 -19.69
C LYS A 473 -1.99 10.66 -18.51
N ALA A 474 -1.05 9.93 -17.89
CA ALA A 474 -0.25 10.45 -16.77
C ALA A 474 0.91 11.37 -17.18
N ARG A 475 1.12 11.58 -18.49
CA ARG A 475 2.17 12.46 -19.00
C ARG A 475 1.76 13.93 -18.91
N ASP A 476 2.02 14.53 -17.75
CA ASP A 476 1.67 15.92 -17.46
C ASP A 476 2.91 16.81 -17.41
N ASN A 477 2.90 17.93 -18.15
CA ASN A 477 3.95 18.97 -18.04
C ASN A 477 3.34 20.29 -17.56
N PHE A 478 3.74 20.73 -16.37
CA PHE A 478 3.34 22.00 -15.76
C PHE A 478 4.38 23.12 -15.96
N TYR A 479 5.39 22.88 -16.79
CA TYR A 479 6.43 23.83 -17.18
C TYR A 479 7.18 24.45 -15.99
N MET A 480 7.28 23.70 -14.88
CA MET A 480 7.82 24.16 -13.59
C MET A 480 7.17 25.45 -13.04
N LEU A 481 6.04 25.92 -13.59
CA LEU A 481 5.38 27.14 -13.13
C LEU A 481 4.96 27.05 -11.65
N PRO A 482 4.33 25.96 -11.17
CA PRO A 482 4.03 25.79 -9.75
C PRO A 482 5.30 25.83 -8.88
N PHE A 483 6.35 25.11 -9.31
CA PHE A 483 7.62 25.02 -8.58
C PHE A 483 8.32 26.39 -8.46
N VAL A 484 8.46 27.13 -9.56
CA VAL A 484 9.08 28.46 -9.60
C VAL A 484 8.31 29.45 -8.72
N LEU A 485 6.97 29.40 -8.75
CA LEU A 485 6.15 30.22 -7.87
C LEU A 485 6.39 29.89 -6.39
N GLY A 486 6.58 28.61 -6.05
CA GLY A 486 7.03 28.17 -4.73
C GLY A 486 8.39 28.76 -4.32
N LEU A 487 9.38 28.77 -5.21
CA LEU A 487 10.69 29.36 -4.95
C LEU A 487 10.61 30.87 -4.68
N PHE A 488 9.74 31.60 -5.41
CA PHE A 488 9.48 33.00 -5.11
C PHE A 488 8.88 33.20 -3.72
N GLY A 489 7.93 32.35 -3.31
CA GLY A 489 7.36 32.40 -1.97
C GLY A 489 8.36 32.09 -0.86
N ILE A 490 9.22 31.08 -1.04
CA ILE A 490 10.33 30.76 -0.13
C ILE A 490 11.20 31.99 0.09
N THR A 491 11.66 32.57 -1.02
CA THR A 491 12.55 33.74 -1.01
C THR A 491 11.89 34.94 -0.33
N PHE A 492 10.63 35.22 -0.68
CA PHE A 492 9.86 36.32 -0.13
C PHE A 492 9.61 36.18 1.37
N GLN A 493 9.23 35.00 1.84
CA GLN A 493 9.01 34.74 3.27
C GLN A 493 10.32 34.79 4.05
N TYR A 494 11.42 34.25 3.52
CA TYR A 494 12.73 34.28 4.16
C TYR A 494 13.19 35.72 4.45
N PHE A 495 13.08 36.62 3.47
CA PHE A 495 13.55 37.99 3.66
C PHE A 495 12.62 38.86 4.52
N ARG A 496 11.31 38.58 4.57
CA ARG A 496 10.35 39.40 5.32
C ARG A 496 9.97 38.85 6.70
N ARG A 497 9.92 37.53 6.85
CA ARG A 497 9.40 36.83 8.05
C ARG A 497 10.19 35.54 8.34
N ARG A 498 11.46 35.68 8.71
CA ARG A 498 12.38 34.56 9.02
C ARG A 498 11.83 33.53 10.03
N ARG A 499 11.06 33.97 11.03
CA ARG A 499 10.51 33.09 12.07
C ARG A 499 9.41 32.19 11.51
N ASP A 500 8.51 32.76 10.72
CA ASP A 500 7.45 32.00 10.06
C ASP A 500 8.02 31.09 8.97
N PHE A 501 9.06 31.56 8.25
CA PHE A 501 9.82 30.74 7.32
C PHE A 501 10.45 29.52 8.00
N LEU A 502 11.06 29.69 9.18
CA LEU A 502 11.61 28.57 9.95
C LEU A 502 10.52 27.54 10.32
N ILE A 503 9.35 27.99 10.75
CA ILE A 503 8.24 27.09 11.11
C ILE A 503 7.78 26.28 9.89
N VAL A 504 7.45 26.94 8.78
CA VAL A 504 6.99 26.26 7.55
C VAL A 504 8.11 25.37 6.98
N GLY A 505 9.36 25.82 7.04
CA GLY A 505 10.53 25.06 6.60
C GLY A 505 10.79 23.79 7.42
N LEU A 506 10.62 23.85 8.74
CA LEU A 506 10.70 22.66 9.59
C LEU A 506 9.54 21.71 9.31
N LEU A 507 8.32 22.22 9.13
CA LEU A 507 7.17 21.39 8.76
C LEU A 507 7.42 20.65 7.43
N PHE A 508 7.86 21.37 6.40
CA PHE A 508 8.26 20.79 5.11
C PHE A 508 9.34 19.71 5.24
N LEU A 509 10.38 19.98 6.04
CA LEU A 509 11.50 19.05 6.25
C LEU A 509 11.08 17.80 7.03
N PHE A 510 10.25 17.93 8.06
CA PHE A 510 9.84 16.81 8.93
C PHE A 510 8.82 15.89 8.27
N THR A 511 7.93 16.42 7.42
CA THR A 511 6.95 15.61 6.66
C THR A 511 7.47 15.17 5.29
N GLY A 512 8.77 15.32 5.02
CA GLY A 512 9.42 14.98 3.75
C GLY A 512 10.76 14.30 4.00
N ILE A 513 11.83 15.07 3.91
CA ILE A 513 13.22 14.59 4.01
C ILE A 513 13.48 13.79 5.29
N ALA A 514 13.11 14.32 6.46
CA ALA A 514 13.36 13.62 7.73
C ALA A 514 12.53 12.34 7.86
N LEU A 515 11.32 12.33 7.29
CA LEU A 515 10.47 11.15 7.23
C LEU A 515 11.11 10.07 6.36
N GLN A 516 11.66 10.41 5.19
CA GLN A 516 12.40 9.46 4.34
C GLN A 516 13.64 8.91 5.05
N VAL A 517 14.37 9.74 5.79
CA VAL A 517 15.51 9.30 6.61
C VAL A 517 15.07 8.33 7.71
N PHE A 518 13.92 8.58 8.33
CA PHE A 518 13.33 7.70 9.35
C PHE A 518 12.84 6.37 8.75
N LEU A 519 12.19 6.40 7.59
CA LEU A 519 11.69 5.18 6.93
C LEU A 519 12.83 4.30 6.41
N ASN A 520 13.96 4.91 6.03
CA ASN A 520 15.14 4.22 5.53
C ASN A 520 14.78 3.23 4.39
N SER A 521 14.17 3.74 3.32
CA SER A 521 13.61 2.90 2.24
C SER A 521 14.67 1.99 1.59
N PRO A 522 14.33 0.71 1.31
CA PRO A 522 15.16 -0.27 0.61
C PRO A 522 15.36 0.09 -0.88
N PRO A 523 16.18 -0.65 -1.65
CA PRO A 523 16.49 -0.32 -3.06
C PRO A 523 15.35 -0.65 -4.03
N SER A 524 14.29 -1.29 -3.56
CA SER A 524 13.06 -1.53 -4.31
C SER A 524 11.87 -1.50 -3.35
N GLU A 525 10.76 -0.94 -3.79
CA GLU A 525 9.48 -0.97 -3.09
C GLU A 525 8.46 -1.72 -3.96
N PRO A 526 7.36 -2.25 -3.39
CA PRO A 526 6.36 -2.96 -4.18
C PRO A 526 5.51 -2.08 -5.11
N ARG A 527 5.56 -0.76 -4.91
CA ARG A 527 4.85 0.28 -5.66
C ARG A 527 5.43 1.65 -5.33
N GLU A 528 5.02 2.65 -6.10
CA GLU A 528 5.28 4.07 -5.80
C GLU A 528 4.70 4.48 -4.42
N ARG A 529 5.47 5.23 -3.63
CA ARG A 529 5.17 5.61 -2.23
C ARG A 529 5.11 7.13 -2.00
N ASP A 530 4.74 7.88 -3.02
CA ASP A 530 4.64 9.33 -3.02
C ASP A 530 3.69 9.88 -1.94
N TYR A 531 2.58 9.18 -1.66
CA TYR A 531 1.58 9.52 -0.63
C TYR A 531 2.17 9.70 0.78
N ILE A 532 3.33 9.09 1.08
CA ILE A 532 4.02 9.24 2.36
C ILE A 532 4.51 10.69 2.56
N TYR A 533 4.84 11.38 1.47
CA TYR A 533 5.44 12.73 1.48
C TYR A 533 4.46 13.86 1.24
N VAL A 534 3.16 13.52 1.16
CA VAL A 534 2.06 14.45 0.86
C VAL A 534 2.03 15.67 1.80
N GLY A 535 2.49 15.49 3.05
CA GLY A 535 2.64 16.59 4.01
C GLY A 535 3.70 17.62 3.59
N SER A 536 4.84 17.20 3.04
CA SER A 536 5.84 18.15 2.54
C SER A 536 5.31 18.93 1.33
N PHE A 537 4.52 18.29 0.46
CA PHE A 537 3.91 18.93 -0.70
C PHE A 537 2.86 19.98 -0.26
N TYR A 538 2.10 19.69 0.80
CA TYR A 538 1.19 20.63 1.44
C TYR A 538 1.89 21.91 1.92
N PHE A 539 3.05 21.79 2.60
CA PHE A 539 3.80 22.96 3.06
C PHE A 539 4.49 23.71 1.91
N PHE A 540 4.93 23.01 0.86
CA PHE A 540 5.43 23.67 -0.35
C PHE A 540 4.34 24.50 -1.05
N ALA A 541 3.10 24.02 -1.09
CA ALA A 541 1.97 24.76 -1.65
C ALA A 541 1.66 26.07 -0.89
N MET A 542 2.04 26.17 0.39
CA MET A 542 1.98 27.45 1.11
C MET A 542 2.93 28.48 0.49
N TRP A 543 4.17 28.09 0.21
CA TRP A 543 5.11 28.96 -0.47
C TRP A 543 4.67 29.26 -1.89
N LEU A 544 4.11 28.29 -2.61
CA LEU A 544 3.52 28.53 -3.93
C LEU A 544 2.48 29.67 -3.85
N GLY A 545 1.57 29.64 -2.89
CA GLY A 545 0.66 30.77 -2.64
C GLY A 545 1.42 32.07 -2.41
N LEU A 546 2.36 32.09 -1.45
CA LEU A 546 3.13 33.30 -1.09
C LEU A 546 3.94 33.88 -2.27
N GLY A 547 4.27 33.08 -3.28
CA GLY A 547 4.88 33.54 -4.54
C GLY A 547 4.05 34.60 -5.26
N VAL A 548 2.72 34.56 -5.15
CA VAL A 548 1.80 35.57 -5.71
C VAL A 548 2.10 36.96 -5.13
N MET A 549 2.35 37.05 -3.82
CA MET A 549 2.74 38.31 -3.16
C MET A 549 4.10 38.80 -3.64
N SER A 550 5.05 37.88 -3.85
CA SER A 550 6.38 38.21 -4.37
C SER A 550 6.30 38.84 -5.76
N ILE A 551 5.52 38.25 -6.67
CA ILE A 551 5.32 38.78 -8.03
C ILE A 551 4.59 40.12 -7.98
N ALA A 552 3.56 40.26 -7.13
CA ALA A 552 2.83 41.51 -6.97
C ALA A 552 3.74 42.64 -6.48
N GLU A 553 4.66 42.38 -5.55
CA GLU A 553 5.65 43.40 -5.15
C GLU A 553 6.65 43.70 -6.28
N GLY A 554 7.15 42.67 -6.95
CA GLY A 554 8.12 42.83 -8.06
C GLY A 554 7.58 43.68 -9.21
N LEU A 555 6.28 43.61 -9.50
CA LEU A 555 5.61 44.39 -10.55
C LEU A 555 5.19 45.79 -10.13
N ARG A 556 5.50 46.22 -8.91
CA ARG A 556 5.10 47.54 -8.40
C ARG A 556 5.66 48.70 -9.22
N SER A 557 6.84 48.54 -9.80
CA SER A 557 7.47 49.56 -10.68
C SER A 557 6.76 49.67 -12.03
N ALA A 558 6.24 48.57 -12.56
CA ALA A 558 5.57 48.50 -13.86
C ALA A 558 4.07 48.87 -13.79
N LEU A 559 3.37 48.41 -12.76
CA LEU A 559 1.93 48.64 -12.55
C LEU A 559 1.71 49.44 -11.25
N LYS A 560 1.54 50.75 -11.40
CA LYS A 560 1.41 51.69 -10.28
C LYS A 560 0.08 51.57 -9.51
N SER A 561 -1.00 51.15 -10.17
CA SER A 561 -2.29 50.92 -9.51
C SER A 561 -2.27 49.61 -8.72
N ASP A 562 -2.36 49.69 -7.39
CA ASP A 562 -2.33 48.52 -6.51
C ASP A 562 -3.47 47.53 -6.81
N VAL A 563 -4.67 48.04 -7.10
CA VAL A 563 -5.83 47.21 -7.43
C VAL A 563 -5.62 46.48 -8.75
N ALA A 564 -5.17 47.20 -9.79
CA ALA A 564 -4.92 46.59 -11.10
C ALA A 564 -3.78 45.57 -11.03
N ARG A 565 -2.68 45.91 -10.36
CA ARG A 565 -1.53 45.03 -10.19
C ARG A 565 -1.90 43.75 -9.44
N ASN A 566 -2.50 43.87 -8.26
CA ASN A 566 -2.83 42.70 -7.44
C ASN A 566 -3.92 41.85 -8.12
N GLY A 567 -4.88 42.46 -8.81
CA GLY A 567 -5.91 41.77 -9.59
C GLY A 567 -5.32 40.98 -10.77
N VAL A 568 -4.44 41.60 -11.56
CA VAL A 568 -3.75 40.95 -12.70
C VAL A 568 -2.87 39.81 -12.22
N VAL A 569 -2.05 40.03 -11.19
CA VAL A 569 -1.14 39.01 -10.68
C VAL A 569 -1.90 37.82 -10.11
N ALA A 570 -2.95 38.06 -9.31
CA ALA A 570 -3.79 36.98 -8.80
C ALA A 570 -4.47 36.21 -9.94
N GLY A 571 -5.02 36.91 -10.94
CA GLY A 571 -5.67 36.27 -12.10
C GLY A 571 -4.72 35.43 -12.94
N VAL A 572 -3.52 35.95 -13.27
CA VAL A 572 -2.49 35.21 -14.03
C VAL A 572 -1.97 34.02 -13.24
N CYS A 573 -1.70 34.17 -11.95
CA CYS A 573 -1.24 33.06 -11.12
C CYS A 573 -2.33 31.98 -10.93
N LEU A 574 -3.62 32.34 -11.02
CA LEU A 574 -4.72 31.38 -10.97
C LEU A 574 -4.75 30.45 -12.20
N LEU A 575 -4.12 30.83 -13.31
CA LEU A 575 -3.96 29.94 -14.46
C LEU A 575 -3.08 28.72 -14.16
N VAL A 576 -2.19 28.80 -13.15
CA VAL A 576 -1.33 27.68 -12.73
C VAL A 576 -2.16 26.50 -12.22
N PRO A 577 -3.00 26.63 -11.17
CA PRO A 577 -3.85 25.52 -10.74
C PRO A 577 -4.90 25.11 -11.79
N VAL A 578 -5.39 26.03 -12.61
CA VAL A 578 -6.31 25.68 -13.72
C VAL A 578 -5.62 24.77 -14.73
N MET A 579 -4.37 25.05 -15.09
CA MET A 579 -3.57 24.20 -15.98
C MET A 579 -3.29 22.83 -15.34
N MET A 580 -2.95 22.79 -14.05
CA MET A 580 -2.74 21.52 -13.33
C MET A 580 -4.01 20.67 -13.36
N GLY A 581 -5.15 21.25 -12.99
CA GLY A 581 -6.44 20.55 -13.00
C GLY A 581 -6.87 20.11 -14.39
N ALA A 582 -6.62 20.89 -15.44
CA ALA A 582 -6.98 20.53 -16.81
C ALA A 582 -6.11 19.41 -17.39
N LYS A 583 -4.81 19.39 -17.08
CA LYS A 583 -3.87 18.38 -17.56
C LYS A 583 -4.07 17.05 -16.85
N SER A 584 -4.23 17.07 -15.52
CA SER A 584 -4.33 15.85 -14.72
C SER A 584 -5.74 15.26 -14.57
N TRP A 585 -6.75 15.83 -15.21
CA TRP A 585 -8.14 15.38 -15.02
C TRP A 585 -8.38 13.95 -15.51
N ASP A 586 -7.83 13.59 -16.68
CA ASP A 586 -8.06 12.29 -17.31
C ASP A 586 -7.33 11.14 -16.60
N ASN A 587 -6.20 11.43 -15.94
CA ASN A 587 -5.43 10.47 -15.15
C ASN A 587 -5.84 10.41 -13.65
N HIS A 588 -6.60 11.38 -13.16
CA HIS A 588 -7.19 11.33 -11.80
C HIS A 588 -8.66 10.95 -11.79
N ASN A 589 -9.33 10.90 -12.95
CA ASN A 589 -10.71 10.45 -13.03
C ASN A 589 -10.80 8.93 -12.86
N ARG A 590 -11.25 8.49 -11.69
CA ARG A 590 -11.50 7.08 -11.37
C ARG A 590 -12.96 6.69 -11.45
N ASP A 591 -13.81 7.56 -12.00
CA ASP A 591 -15.15 7.16 -12.41
C ASP A 591 -15.04 5.98 -13.39
N LYS A 592 -15.98 5.03 -13.30
CA LYS A 592 -16.01 3.81 -14.14
C LYS A 592 -14.82 2.85 -13.97
N ARG A 593 -14.01 3.02 -12.93
CA ARG A 593 -13.02 2.03 -12.53
C ARG A 593 -13.69 0.97 -11.63
N TYR A 594 -13.83 -0.25 -12.16
CA TYR A 594 -14.57 -1.37 -11.54
C TYR A 594 -13.74 -2.66 -11.41
N GLN A 595 -12.54 -2.68 -12.01
CA GLN A 595 -11.86 -3.91 -12.37
C GLN A 595 -11.24 -4.62 -11.16
N SER A 596 -10.97 -3.92 -10.06
CA SER A 596 -10.56 -4.56 -8.79
C SER A 596 -11.66 -5.47 -8.25
N VAL A 597 -12.90 -4.96 -8.15
CA VAL A 597 -14.07 -5.72 -7.72
C VAL A 597 -14.46 -6.81 -8.73
N ASP A 598 -14.40 -6.50 -10.03
CA ASP A 598 -14.70 -7.50 -11.07
C ASP A 598 -13.67 -8.63 -11.07
N PHE A 599 -12.38 -8.32 -10.92
CA PHE A 599 -11.32 -9.31 -10.78
C PHE A 599 -11.57 -10.25 -9.60
N ALA A 600 -11.92 -9.73 -8.43
CA ALA A 600 -12.28 -10.53 -7.27
C ALA A 600 -13.49 -11.46 -7.53
N LYS A 601 -14.55 -10.93 -8.14
CA LYS A 601 -15.73 -11.73 -8.50
C LYS A 601 -15.41 -12.80 -9.54
N ASN A 602 -14.54 -12.49 -10.50
CA ASN A 602 -14.10 -13.41 -11.55
C ASN A 602 -13.29 -14.57 -10.96
N LEU A 603 -12.41 -14.28 -10.00
CA LEU A 603 -11.64 -15.29 -9.28
C LEU A 603 -12.55 -16.19 -8.42
N LEU A 604 -13.54 -15.62 -7.72
CA LEU A 604 -14.54 -16.41 -6.98
C LEU A 604 -15.43 -17.24 -7.90
N ASN A 605 -15.88 -16.69 -9.03
CA ASN A 605 -16.68 -17.41 -10.03
C ASN A 605 -15.94 -18.57 -10.71
N SER A 606 -14.61 -18.52 -10.70
CA SER A 606 -13.74 -19.60 -11.16
C SER A 606 -13.76 -20.80 -10.22
N CYS A 607 -14.12 -20.60 -8.95
CA CYS A 607 -14.11 -21.65 -7.93
C CYS A 607 -15.44 -22.42 -7.88
N ALA A 608 -15.37 -23.75 -7.78
CA ALA A 608 -16.51 -24.59 -7.44
C ALA A 608 -17.12 -24.24 -6.06
N PRO A 609 -18.38 -24.62 -5.78
CA PRO A 609 -19.01 -24.36 -4.48
C PRO A 609 -18.21 -24.91 -3.29
N ASN A 610 -18.23 -24.19 -2.17
CA ASN A 610 -17.55 -24.54 -0.92
C ASN A 610 -16.02 -24.71 -1.09
N ALA A 611 -15.39 -24.08 -2.07
CA ALA A 611 -13.95 -24.21 -2.30
C ALA A 611 -13.09 -23.57 -1.17
N VAL A 612 -11.83 -23.97 -1.12
CA VAL A 612 -10.72 -23.18 -0.55
C VAL A 612 -9.99 -22.52 -1.71
N LEU A 613 -9.68 -21.24 -1.61
CA LEU A 613 -8.93 -20.48 -2.59
C LEU A 613 -7.69 -19.89 -1.91
N PHE A 614 -6.50 -20.35 -2.31
CA PHE A 614 -5.23 -19.76 -1.90
C PHE A 614 -4.90 -18.54 -2.75
N THR A 615 -4.55 -17.43 -2.11
CA THR A 615 -4.27 -16.13 -2.73
C THR A 615 -2.93 -15.56 -2.28
N GLY A 616 -2.36 -14.64 -3.08
CA GLY A 616 -1.06 -14.01 -2.81
C GLY A 616 -1.20 -12.53 -2.50
N GLY A 617 -0.81 -12.14 -1.29
CA GLY A 617 -0.70 -10.72 -0.92
C GLY A 617 -2.01 -9.93 -1.02
N ASP A 618 -1.86 -8.61 -1.06
CA ASP A 618 -2.93 -7.65 -0.80
C ASP A 618 -3.87 -7.50 -2.01
N ASN A 619 -3.31 -7.37 -3.22
CA ASN A 619 -4.07 -7.12 -4.45
C ASN A 619 -4.91 -8.31 -4.91
N ASP A 620 -4.58 -9.53 -4.49
CA ASP A 620 -5.49 -10.67 -4.65
C ASP A 620 -6.56 -10.66 -3.55
N THR A 621 -6.15 -10.45 -2.30
CA THR A 621 -6.94 -10.81 -1.12
C THR A 621 -7.94 -9.73 -0.71
N PHE A 622 -7.52 -8.46 -0.66
CA PHE A 622 -8.36 -7.38 -0.13
C PHE A 622 -9.60 -7.10 -0.99
N PRO A 623 -9.53 -7.13 -2.34
CA PRO A 623 -10.72 -7.07 -3.18
C PRO A 623 -11.69 -8.26 -2.94
N LEU A 624 -11.17 -9.47 -2.69
CA LEU A 624 -11.99 -10.64 -2.36
C LEU A 624 -12.69 -10.48 -1.01
N TRP A 625 -11.96 -10.01 0.01
CA TRP A 625 -12.54 -9.70 1.31
C TRP A 625 -13.63 -8.64 1.19
N TYR A 626 -13.41 -7.57 0.42
CA TYR A 626 -14.45 -6.58 0.16
C TYR A 626 -15.73 -7.20 -0.42
N VAL A 627 -15.65 -7.98 -1.50
CA VAL A 627 -16.87 -8.52 -2.13
C VAL A 627 -17.57 -9.57 -1.26
N GLN A 628 -16.83 -10.31 -0.42
CA GLN A 628 -17.42 -11.25 0.54
C GLN A 628 -18.04 -10.55 1.75
N GLU A 629 -17.34 -9.57 2.32
CA GLU A 629 -17.76 -8.88 3.54
C GLU A 629 -18.84 -7.85 3.30
N VAL A 630 -18.74 -7.08 2.22
CA VAL A 630 -19.67 -5.98 1.93
C VAL A 630 -20.80 -6.46 1.03
N GLU A 631 -20.48 -7.02 -0.14
CA GLU A 631 -21.48 -7.38 -1.14
C GLU A 631 -22.11 -8.76 -0.92
N GLY A 632 -21.56 -9.58 -0.02
CA GLY A 632 -22.07 -10.92 0.29
C GLY A 632 -21.86 -11.95 -0.83
N PHE A 633 -20.90 -11.72 -1.73
CA PHE A 633 -20.68 -12.55 -2.92
C PHE A 633 -19.84 -13.80 -2.60
N ARG A 634 -20.35 -14.99 -2.95
CA ARG A 634 -19.62 -16.28 -2.81
C ARG A 634 -18.96 -16.49 -1.43
N ARG A 635 -19.74 -16.28 -0.35
CA ARG A 635 -19.29 -16.51 1.04
C ARG A 635 -19.12 -18.01 1.39
N ASP A 636 -19.47 -18.89 0.47
CA ASP A 636 -19.16 -20.32 0.52
C ASP A 636 -17.67 -20.62 0.28
N VAL A 637 -16.96 -19.79 -0.49
CA VAL A 637 -15.54 -19.98 -0.79
C VAL A 637 -14.70 -19.42 0.36
N ARG A 638 -13.75 -20.21 0.89
CA ARG A 638 -12.78 -19.69 1.86
C ARG A 638 -11.58 -19.09 1.13
N VAL A 639 -11.36 -17.79 1.29
CA VAL A 639 -10.13 -17.12 0.85
C VAL A 639 -9.05 -17.32 1.91
N CYS A 640 -7.87 -17.79 1.49
CA CYS A 640 -6.74 -18.10 2.35
C CYS A 640 -5.46 -17.43 1.81
N ASN A 641 -5.05 -16.32 2.42
CA ASN A 641 -3.91 -15.53 2.00
C ASN A 641 -2.60 -16.17 2.49
N LEU A 642 -1.73 -16.53 1.55
CA LEU A 642 -0.47 -17.21 1.85
C LEU A 642 0.54 -16.33 2.60
N SER A 643 0.47 -15.00 2.43
CA SER A 643 1.31 -14.06 3.19
C SER A 643 0.94 -14.03 4.67
N LEU A 644 -0.31 -14.41 5.02
CA LEU A 644 -0.80 -14.48 6.40
C LEU A 644 -0.79 -15.90 6.96
N LEU A 645 -0.84 -16.94 6.11
CA LEU A 645 -0.84 -18.37 6.47
C LEU A 645 0.44 -18.86 7.18
N GLY A 646 1.43 -17.99 7.37
CA GLY A 646 2.60 -18.22 8.20
C GLY A 646 2.45 -17.73 9.64
N THR A 647 1.30 -17.17 10.03
CA THR A 647 1.09 -16.62 11.37
C THR A 647 0.12 -17.48 12.18
N GLU A 648 0.40 -17.65 13.47
CA GLU A 648 -0.36 -18.49 14.36
C GLU A 648 -1.83 -18.05 14.50
N TRP A 649 -2.09 -16.74 14.51
CA TRP A 649 -3.42 -16.17 14.61
C TRP A 649 -4.27 -16.47 13.35
N TYR A 650 -3.67 -16.39 12.16
CA TYR A 650 -4.39 -16.62 10.91
C TYR A 650 -4.69 -18.11 10.72
N ILE A 651 -3.74 -18.99 11.05
CA ILE A 651 -3.97 -20.45 11.04
C ILE A 651 -5.13 -20.81 11.98
N GLN A 652 -5.16 -20.25 13.19
CA GLN A 652 -6.27 -20.46 14.13
C GLN A 652 -7.59 -19.90 13.60
N GLN A 653 -7.57 -18.73 12.96
CA GLN A 653 -8.75 -18.15 12.34
C GLN A 653 -9.32 -19.06 11.24
N MET A 654 -8.45 -19.68 10.42
CA MET A 654 -8.84 -20.63 9.37
C MET A 654 -9.46 -21.93 9.92
N LYS A 655 -9.15 -22.32 11.16
CA LYS A 655 -9.77 -23.46 11.86
C LYS A 655 -11.20 -23.19 12.35
N ARG A 656 -11.78 -22.03 12.05
CA ARG A 656 -13.15 -21.65 12.46
C ARG A 656 -14.10 -21.61 11.27
N LYS A 657 -15.36 -21.96 11.52
CA LYS A 657 -16.45 -21.68 10.58
C LYS A 657 -16.61 -20.17 10.41
N THR A 658 -16.81 -19.72 9.17
CA THR A 658 -17.04 -18.31 8.85
C THR A 658 -18.09 -18.23 7.76
N TYR A 659 -19.22 -17.57 8.06
CA TYR A 659 -20.41 -17.57 7.22
C TYR A 659 -20.83 -18.99 6.80
N GLU A 660 -20.89 -19.22 5.49
CA GLU A 660 -21.30 -20.47 4.83
C GLU A 660 -20.13 -21.46 4.70
N SER A 661 -18.91 -21.00 4.96
CA SER A 661 -17.67 -21.76 4.81
C SER A 661 -17.30 -22.48 6.12
N GLU A 662 -17.36 -23.80 6.12
CA GLU A 662 -16.91 -24.63 7.24
C GLU A 662 -15.41 -24.43 7.52
N ALA A 663 -14.98 -24.79 8.74
CA ALA A 663 -13.58 -24.74 9.16
C ALA A 663 -12.67 -25.46 8.16
N LEU A 664 -11.48 -24.91 7.91
CA LEU A 664 -10.49 -25.58 7.08
C LEU A 664 -9.99 -26.86 7.78
N PRO A 665 -9.71 -27.93 7.03
CA PRO A 665 -9.22 -29.18 7.59
C PRO A 665 -7.73 -29.03 7.94
N ILE A 666 -7.40 -28.25 8.95
CA ILE A 666 -6.03 -28.13 9.47
C ILE A 666 -5.92 -29.05 10.68
N SER A 667 -5.17 -30.13 10.55
CA SER A 667 -5.01 -31.14 11.60
C SER A 667 -3.89 -30.83 12.58
N LEU A 668 -2.95 -29.96 12.20
CA LEU A 668 -1.91 -29.49 13.11
C LEU A 668 -2.52 -28.64 14.23
N GLU A 669 -1.99 -28.79 15.44
CA GLU A 669 -2.42 -28.05 16.64
C GLU A 669 -1.50 -26.86 16.90
N PHE A 670 -1.91 -25.93 17.78
CA PHE A 670 -1.20 -24.67 18.02
C PHE A 670 0.29 -24.87 18.31
N ASP A 671 0.65 -25.84 19.14
CA ASP A 671 2.05 -26.13 19.49
C ASP A 671 2.88 -26.65 18.30
N ASN A 672 2.26 -27.08 17.20
CA ASN A 672 2.95 -27.45 15.98
C ASN A 672 3.30 -26.24 15.09
N PHE A 673 2.65 -25.09 15.28
CA PHE A 673 2.81 -23.92 14.40
C PHE A 673 2.90 -22.57 15.14
N ASN A 674 3.05 -22.58 16.46
CA ASN A 674 3.29 -21.36 17.23
C ASN A 674 4.56 -20.62 16.74
N LYS A 675 4.67 -19.33 17.05
CA LYS A 675 5.85 -18.50 16.72
C LYS A 675 7.15 -19.21 17.14
N GLY A 676 8.14 -19.24 16.25
CA GLY A 676 9.41 -19.96 16.43
C GLY A 676 9.35 -21.45 16.07
N LYS A 677 8.15 -22.06 16.05
CA LYS A 677 7.99 -23.49 15.73
C LYS A 677 7.62 -23.69 14.28
N ASN A 678 8.43 -24.48 13.57
CA ASN A 678 8.24 -24.83 12.16
C ASN A 678 8.04 -23.59 11.26
N ASP A 679 8.61 -22.43 11.64
CA ASP A 679 8.67 -21.24 10.76
C ASP A 679 9.42 -21.58 9.47
N ILE A 680 10.48 -22.38 9.63
CA ILE A 680 11.24 -23.04 8.57
C ILE A 680 11.36 -24.52 8.94
N VAL A 681 11.06 -25.40 8.00
CA VAL A 681 11.21 -26.85 8.09
C VAL A 681 12.27 -27.24 7.06
N PRO A 682 13.55 -27.37 7.46
CA PRO A 682 14.64 -27.58 6.53
C PRO A 682 14.55 -28.92 5.81
N PHE A 683 15.00 -28.94 4.56
CA PHE A 683 15.17 -30.18 3.82
C PHE A 683 16.39 -30.95 4.35
N TYR A 684 16.15 -32.19 4.79
CA TYR A 684 17.21 -33.10 5.21
C TYR A 684 16.90 -34.50 4.71
N GLU A 685 17.61 -34.95 3.68
CA GLU A 685 17.30 -36.22 3.02
C GLU A 685 17.59 -37.41 3.95
N VAL A 686 16.55 -38.17 4.30
CA VAL A 686 16.65 -39.39 5.10
C VAL A 686 16.72 -40.61 4.16
N PRO A 687 17.80 -41.42 4.20
CA PRO A 687 18.01 -42.50 3.22
C PRO A 687 16.84 -43.50 3.11
N GLY A 688 16.12 -43.76 4.20
CA GLY A 688 14.99 -44.69 4.25
C GLY A 688 13.74 -44.23 3.51
N VAL A 689 13.57 -42.93 3.25
CA VAL A 689 12.39 -42.35 2.59
C VAL A 689 12.74 -41.50 1.37
N LYS A 690 14.00 -41.58 0.89
CA LYS A 690 14.48 -40.81 -0.27
C LYS A 690 13.65 -40.99 -1.55
N ASN A 691 13.00 -42.15 -1.69
CA ASN A 691 12.17 -42.49 -2.85
C ASN A 691 10.71 -42.01 -2.73
N GLY A 692 10.33 -41.46 -1.57
CA GLY A 692 8.98 -40.96 -1.30
C GLY A 692 8.58 -41.15 0.16
N ILE A 693 7.84 -40.19 0.69
CA ILE A 693 7.14 -40.32 1.99
C ILE A 693 5.63 -40.10 1.81
N ASP A 694 4.83 -40.88 2.52
CA ASP A 694 3.39 -40.70 2.57
C ASP A 694 3.08 -39.38 3.27
N LEU A 695 2.34 -38.50 2.60
CA LEU A 695 2.06 -37.16 3.12
C LEU A 695 1.23 -37.20 4.41
N LYS A 696 0.23 -38.09 4.51
CA LYS A 696 -0.60 -38.21 5.72
C LYS A 696 0.24 -38.69 6.89
N GLN A 697 1.13 -39.64 6.65
CA GLN A 697 2.07 -40.13 7.66
C GLN A 697 3.04 -39.02 8.08
N TYR A 698 3.61 -38.28 7.11
CA TYR A 698 4.51 -37.16 7.39
C TYR A 698 3.87 -36.10 8.28
N ILE A 699 2.66 -35.64 7.94
CA ILE A 699 1.91 -34.67 8.74
C ILE A 699 1.62 -35.23 10.15
N ASN A 700 1.30 -36.51 10.28
CA ASN A 700 1.10 -37.13 11.59
C ASN A 700 2.41 -37.19 12.42
N LEU A 701 3.56 -37.42 11.78
CA LEU A 701 4.87 -37.39 12.46
C LEU A 701 5.20 -35.98 12.95
N ILE A 702 4.87 -34.93 12.19
CA ILE A 702 4.99 -33.52 12.62
C ILE A 702 4.04 -33.25 13.80
N LYS A 703 2.76 -33.65 13.67
CA LYS A 703 1.74 -33.48 14.72
C LYS A 703 2.18 -34.06 16.05
N THR A 704 2.75 -35.27 16.03
CA THR A 704 3.22 -36.00 17.21
C THR A 704 4.63 -35.61 17.66
N SER A 705 5.29 -34.65 17.01
CA SER A 705 6.67 -34.25 17.29
C SER A 705 7.63 -35.45 17.30
N SER A 706 7.49 -36.34 16.33
CA SER A 706 8.25 -37.58 16.27
C SER A 706 9.74 -37.33 16.03
N PRO A 707 10.65 -37.97 16.80
CA PRO A 707 12.10 -37.89 16.55
C PRO A 707 12.52 -38.36 15.15
N ALA A 708 11.68 -39.16 14.47
CA ALA A 708 11.98 -39.65 13.12
C ALA A 708 12.02 -38.55 12.05
N VAL A 709 11.41 -37.39 12.32
CA VAL A 709 11.40 -36.23 11.43
C VAL A 709 11.91 -34.99 12.14
N GLN A 710 12.81 -35.15 13.11
CA GLN A 710 13.44 -34.04 13.82
C GLN A 710 14.96 -34.17 13.85
N VAL A 711 15.64 -33.03 13.83
CA VAL A 711 17.09 -32.92 14.00
C VAL A 711 17.42 -31.86 15.05
N PRO A 712 18.53 -32.02 15.79
CA PRO A 712 18.98 -31.01 16.74
C PRO A 712 19.57 -29.80 15.99
N LEU A 713 19.20 -28.61 16.47
CA LEU A 713 19.81 -27.33 16.14
C LEU A 713 21.10 -27.14 16.94
N THR A 714 21.94 -26.19 16.53
CA THR A 714 23.21 -25.85 17.19
C THR A 714 23.04 -25.38 18.64
N ASN A 715 21.88 -24.85 18.99
CA ASN A 715 21.52 -24.45 20.36
C ASN A 715 20.97 -25.61 21.22
N GLY A 716 20.84 -26.82 20.65
CA GLY A 716 20.31 -28.01 21.31
C GLY A 716 18.81 -28.25 21.14
N ASP A 717 18.05 -27.31 20.57
CA ASP A 717 16.62 -27.47 20.31
C ASP A 717 16.34 -28.43 19.14
N MET A 718 15.20 -29.11 19.14
CA MET A 718 14.79 -29.97 18.02
C MET A 718 13.92 -29.23 17.01
N THR A 719 14.33 -29.25 15.74
CA THR A 719 13.52 -28.74 14.62
C THR A 719 13.00 -29.88 13.76
N SER A 720 11.82 -29.70 13.16
CA SER A 720 11.27 -30.67 12.21
C SER A 720 12.00 -30.56 10.87
N ILE A 721 12.10 -31.67 10.13
CA ILE A 721 12.70 -31.70 8.79
C ILE A 721 11.71 -32.18 7.74
N LEU A 722 11.93 -31.80 6.48
CA LEU A 722 11.38 -32.47 5.31
C LEU A 722 12.32 -33.62 4.91
N PRO A 723 11.95 -34.89 5.17
CA PRO A 723 12.89 -36.02 5.04
C PRO A 723 13.06 -36.52 3.59
N SER A 724 12.19 -36.09 2.67
CA SER A 724 12.18 -36.53 1.28
C SER A 724 11.72 -35.42 0.35
N SER A 725 12.31 -35.38 -0.84
CA SER A 725 11.91 -34.44 -1.90
C SER A 725 10.72 -34.94 -2.72
N VAL A 726 10.28 -36.18 -2.47
CA VAL A 726 9.14 -36.83 -3.13
C VAL A 726 8.05 -37.07 -2.09
N LEU A 727 6.85 -36.55 -2.37
CA LEU A 727 5.66 -36.75 -1.56
C LEU A 727 4.67 -37.60 -2.35
N PHE A 728 3.97 -38.50 -1.66
CA PHE A 728 2.80 -39.17 -2.24
C PHE A 728 1.60 -39.16 -1.29
N LEU A 729 0.41 -39.11 -1.87
CA LEU A 729 -0.86 -39.08 -1.16
C LEU A 729 -1.75 -40.23 -1.70
N PRO A 730 -2.11 -41.22 -0.87
CA PRO A 730 -3.05 -42.27 -1.25
C PRO A 730 -4.42 -41.69 -1.60
N ILE A 731 -5.02 -42.21 -2.67
CA ILE A 731 -6.34 -41.81 -3.17
C ILE A 731 -7.34 -42.94 -2.91
N ASP A 732 -8.38 -42.65 -2.14
CA ASP A 732 -9.57 -43.51 -2.08
C ASP A 732 -10.46 -43.24 -3.31
N LYS A 733 -10.27 -44.05 -4.34
CA LYS A 733 -11.00 -43.91 -5.61
C LYS A 733 -12.52 -44.00 -5.42
N ALA A 734 -13.00 -44.88 -4.53
CA ALA A 734 -14.42 -45.05 -4.29
C ALA A 734 -15.03 -43.80 -3.63
N ALA A 735 -14.31 -43.18 -2.69
CA ALA A 735 -14.73 -41.91 -2.09
C ALA A 735 -14.73 -40.75 -3.10
N VAL A 736 -13.69 -40.66 -3.94
CA VAL A 736 -13.59 -39.63 -5.00
C VAL A 736 -14.72 -39.76 -6.02
N ASP A 737 -15.04 -40.99 -6.44
CA ASP A 737 -16.12 -41.27 -7.38
C ASP A 737 -17.49 -40.98 -6.77
N LYS A 738 -17.72 -41.38 -5.51
CA LYS A 738 -18.96 -41.07 -4.78
C LYS A 738 -19.18 -39.56 -4.64
N ALA A 739 -18.10 -38.78 -4.52
CA ALA A 739 -18.15 -37.32 -4.46
C ALA A 739 -18.34 -36.66 -5.84
N ASN A 740 -18.31 -37.42 -6.94
CA ASN A 740 -18.30 -36.91 -8.32
C ASN A 740 -17.24 -35.82 -8.55
N PHE A 741 -16.07 -35.96 -7.91
CA PHE A 741 -15.04 -34.92 -7.95
C PHE A 741 -14.31 -34.86 -9.29
N VAL A 742 -14.12 -36.02 -9.94
CA VAL A 742 -13.41 -36.15 -11.22
C VAL A 742 -14.40 -36.38 -12.36
N PRO A 743 -14.34 -35.58 -13.44
CA PRO A 743 -15.15 -35.79 -14.64
C PRO A 743 -14.95 -37.19 -15.23
N ALA A 744 -16.00 -37.79 -15.80
CA ALA A 744 -15.96 -39.15 -16.33
C ALA A 744 -14.80 -39.39 -17.33
N ALA A 745 -14.50 -38.40 -18.17
CA ALA A 745 -13.41 -38.47 -19.16
C ALA A 745 -12.00 -38.58 -18.55
N LEU A 746 -11.81 -38.10 -17.31
CA LEU A 746 -10.50 -38.10 -16.63
C LEU A 746 -10.34 -39.27 -15.65
N ARG A 747 -11.42 -40.00 -15.33
CA ARG A 747 -11.37 -41.15 -14.41
C ARG A 747 -10.34 -42.21 -14.80
N PRO A 748 -10.13 -42.56 -16.10
CA PRO A 748 -9.10 -43.52 -16.48
C PRO A 748 -7.67 -43.11 -16.12
N LEU A 749 -7.42 -41.82 -15.91
CA LEU A 749 -6.10 -41.28 -15.52
C LEU A 749 -5.87 -41.28 -14.00
N MET A 750 -6.89 -41.66 -13.20
CA MET A 750 -6.80 -41.68 -11.75
C MET A 750 -6.00 -42.89 -11.26
N LYS A 751 -4.86 -42.61 -10.63
CA LYS A 751 -4.00 -43.62 -9.99
C LYS A 751 -4.42 -43.84 -8.52
N ASP A 752 -3.86 -44.86 -7.88
CA ASP A 752 -4.09 -45.13 -6.45
C ASP A 752 -3.35 -44.13 -5.54
N THR A 753 -2.39 -43.39 -6.10
CA THR A 753 -1.58 -42.40 -5.39
C THR A 753 -1.36 -41.16 -6.27
N LEU A 754 -1.48 -39.97 -5.68
CA LEU A 754 -0.95 -38.73 -6.23
C LEU A 754 0.50 -38.59 -5.77
N GLN A 755 1.47 -38.60 -6.69
CA GLN A 755 2.90 -38.50 -6.36
C GLN A 755 3.54 -37.33 -7.10
N TRP A 756 4.34 -36.52 -6.42
CA TRP A 756 5.06 -35.40 -7.01
C TRP A 756 6.38 -35.12 -6.29
N THR A 757 7.28 -34.41 -6.97
CA THR A 757 8.55 -33.96 -6.42
C THR A 757 8.41 -32.49 -6.01
N ILE A 758 8.48 -32.22 -4.71
CA ILE A 758 8.40 -30.85 -4.15
C ILE A 758 9.75 -30.11 -4.24
N GLY A 759 10.84 -30.86 -4.46
CA GLY A 759 12.20 -30.35 -4.61
C GLY A 759 13.05 -30.51 -3.35
N LYS A 760 14.36 -30.24 -3.48
CA LYS A 760 15.32 -30.23 -2.36
C LYS A 760 15.38 -28.83 -1.76
N LYS A 761 14.27 -28.36 -1.20
CA LYS A 761 14.11 -27.03 -0.63
C LYS A 761 13.45 -27.09 0.74
N ASP A 762 13.77 -26.11 1.56
CA ASP A 762 13.12 -25.91 2.85
C ASP A 762 11.65 -25.57 2.64
N LEU A 763 10.80 -26.01 3.56
CA LEU A 763 9.40 -25.60 3.61
C LEU A 763 9.28 -24.44 4.59
N TYR A 764 8.49 -23.44 4.24
CA TYR A 764 8.05 -22.44 5.21
C TYR A 764 6.73 -22.88 5.84
N LYS A 765 6.39 -22.27 6.98
CA LYS A 765 5.13 -22.57 7.68
C LYS A 765 3.88 -22.57 6.77
N PRO A 766 3.65 -21.59 5.87
CA PRO A 766 2.53 -21.65 4.91
C PRO A 766 2.52 -22.94 4.07
N ASP A 767 3.69 -23.40 3.61
CA ASP A 767 3.82 -24.63 2.81
C ASP A 767 3.41 -25.86 3.61
N LEU A 768 3.86 -25.95 4.86
CA LEU A 768 3.49 -27.03 5.77
C LEU A 768 1.97 -27.07 6.02
N ILE A 769 1.34 -25.92 6.25
CA ILE A 769 -0.11 -25.83 6.49
C ILE A 769 -0.90 -26.18 5.21
N MET A 770 -0.46 -25.72 4.04
CA MET A 770 -1.07 -26.13 2.76
C MET A 770 -0.98 -27.66 2.57
N LEU A 771 0.17 -28.26 2.86
CA LEU A 771 0.38 -29.71 2.79
C LEU A 771 -0.52 -30.47 3.78
N ASP A 772 -0.69 -29.98 5.02
CA ASP A 772 -1.63 -30.53 6.01
C ASP A 772 -3.07 -30.50 5.48
N MET A 773 -3.51 -29.36 4.94
CA MET A 773 -4.83 -29.22 4.36
C MET A 773 -5.05 -30.18 3.18
N ILE A 774 -4.06 -30.34 2.30
CA ILE A 774 -4.14 -31.28 1.18
C ILE A 774 -4.23 -32.73 1.69
N ALA A 775 -3.43 -33.09 2.70
CA ALA A 775 -3.39 -34.44 3.26
C ALA A 775 -4.72 -34.86 3.90
N THR A 776 -5.41 -33.92 4.55
CA THR A 776 -6.58 -34.19 5.40
C THR A 776 -7.91 -33.93 4.69
N ASN A 777 -7.90 -33.19 3.58
CA ASN A 777 -9.10 -32.84 2.81
C ASN A 777 -9.86 -34.07 2.28
N ASN A 778 -9.17 -35.16 1.95
CA ASN A 778 -9.76 -36.38 1.39
C ASN A 778 -10.70 -36.12 0.19
N TRP A 779 -10.36 -35.13 -0.64
CA TRP A 779 -11.14 -34.72 -1.82
C TRP A 779 -12.60 -34.34 -1.53
N LYS A 780 -12.94 -33.98 -0.28
CA LYS A 780 -14.28 -33.53 0.11
C LYS A 780 -14.55 -32.08 -0.26
N ARG A 781 -13.50 -31.26 -0.27
CA ARG A 781 -13.55 -29.83 -0.57
C ARG A 781 -12.64 -29.49 -1.75
N PRO A 782 -13.12 -28.74 -2.76
CA PRO A 782 -12.24 -28.27 -3.83
C PRO A 782 -11.16 -27.33 -3.28
N ILE A 783 -9.90 -27.54 -3.67
CA ILE A 783 -8.77 -26.65 -3.34
C ILE A 783 -8.36 -25.95 -4.62
N TYR A 784 -8.33 -24.62 -4.58
CA TYR A 784 -7.96 -23.75 -5.68
C TYR A 784 -6.76 -22.87 -5.30
N PHE A 785 -5.99 -22.51 -6.31
CA PHE A 785 -4.87 -21.58 -6.25
C PHE A 785 -5.13 -20.46 -7.24
N SER A 786 -5.02 -19.21 -6.81
CA SER A 786 -5.11 -18.06 -7.72
C SER A 786 -4.04 -18.16 -8.82
N SER A 787 -4.37 -17.77 -10.06
CA SER A 787 -3.41 -17.77 -11.16
C SER A 787 -2.31 -16.73 -11.03
N THR A 788 -2.46 -15.77 -10.12
CA THR A 788 -1.53 -14.67 -9.82
C THR A 788 -0.44 -15.05 -8.82
N LEU A 789 -0.51 -16.24 -8.23
CA LEU A 789 0.51 -16.75 -7.32
C LEU A 789 1.87 -16.96 -8.01
N ALA A 790 2.96 -16.75 -7.26
CA ALA A 790 4.29 -17.11 -7.73
C ALA A 790 4.46 -18.63 -7.86
N SER A 791 5.32 -19.07 -8.77
CA SER A 791 5.50 -20.48 -9.13
C SER A 791 5.76 -21.40 -7.92
N ASP A 792 6.50 -20.93 -6.92
CA ASP A 792 6.81 -21.70 -5.72
C ASP A 792 5.60 -21.95 -4.81
N ASN A 793 4.59 -21.08 -4.84
CA ASN A 793 3.39 -21.20 -4.01
C ASN A 793 2.44 -22.32 -4.45
N TYR A 794 2.64 -22.90 -5.65
CA TYR A 794 1.86 -24.04 -6.11
C TYR A 794 2.38 -25.39 -5.61
N LEU A 795 3.42 -25.42 -4.76
CA LEU A 795 4.01 -26.64 -4.17
C LEU A 795 4.42 -27.72 -5.19
N SER A 796 4.80 -27.28 -6.41
CA SER A 796 5.13 -28.17 -7.54
C SER A 796 3.99 -29.11 -7.96
N LEU A 797 2.74 -28.75 -7.68
CA LEU A 797 1.55 -29.55 -7.98
C LEU A 797 0.88 -29.22 -9.32
N LYS A 798 1.46 -28.34 -10.15
CA LYS A 798 0.86 -27.87 -11.42
C LYS A 798 0.42 -29.00 -12.36
N ASN A 799 1.16 -30.10 -12.43
CA ASN A 799 0.78 -31.29 -13.23
C ASN A 799 -0.56 -31.93 -12.81
N TYR A 800 -0.99 -31.70 -11.57
CA TYR A 800 -2.24 -32.17 -10.98
C TYR A 800 -3.29 -31.07 -10.87
N MET A 801 -3.12 -29.95 -11.57
CA MET A 801 -4.06 -28.83 -11.53
C MET A 801 -4.91 -28.74 -12.79
N GLN A 802 -6.11 -28.18 -12.66
CA GLN A 802 -7.00 -27.82 -13.75
C GLN A 802 -7.32 -26.31 -13.69
N LEU A 803 -7.06 -25.57 -14.75
CA LEU A 803 -7.41 -24.15 -14.87
C LEU A 803 -8.91 -24.00 -15.18
N GLU A 804 -9.63 -23.22 -14.37
CA GLU A 804 -11.08 -23.01 -14.46
C GLU A 804 -11.46 -21.51 -14.41
N GLY A 805 -10.90 -20.69 -15.29
CA GLY A 805 -11.05 -19.23 -15.29
C GLY A 805 -9.74 -18.60 -14.82
N TYR A 806 -9.76 -17.93 -13.67
CA TYR A 806 -8.57 -17.31 -13.04
C TYR A 806 -7.97 -18.16 -11.90
N ALA A 807 -8.45 -19.39 -11.71
CA ALA A 807 -8.00 -20.24 -10.61
C ALA A 807 -7.67 -21.66 -11.08
N TYR A 808 -6.63 -22.23 -10.48
CA TYR A 808 -6.19 -23.60 -10.66
C TYR A 808 -6.78 -24.50 -9.58
N ARG A 809 -7.65 -25.45 -9.96
CA ARG A 809 -8.18 -26.49 -9.08
C ARG A 809 -7.20 -27.64 -8.93
N LEU A 810 -6.89 -28.08 -7.72
CA LEU A 810 -6.15 -29.32 -7.48
C LEU A 810 -7.03 -30.55 -7.77
N MET A 811 -6.50 -31.49 -8.54
CA MET A 811 -7.18 -32.69 -9.01
C MET A 811 -6.41 -33.96 -8.60
N PRO A 812 -7.10 -35.09 -8.34
CA PRO A 812 -6.46 -36.39 -8.09
C PRO A 812 -5.94 -37.08 -9.36
N VAL A 813 -5.84 -36.34 -10.48
CA VAL A 813 -5.44 -36.85 -11.78
C VAL A 813 -4.39 -35.92 -12.39
N ALA A 814 -3.41 -36.50 -13.08
CA ALA A 814 -2.47 -35.76 -13.92
C ALA A 814 -2.79 -36.05 -15.39
N VAL A 815 -3.03 -34.99 -16.17
CA VAL A 815 -3.25 -35.12 -17.60
C VAL A 815 -1.88 -35.12 -18.30
N PRO A 816 -1.54 -36.18 -19.07
CA PRO A 816 -0.26 -36.24 -19.78
C PRO A 816 -0.01 -35.00 -20.65
N GLY A 817 1.17 -34.40 -20.52
CA GLY A 817 1.57 -33.21 -21.28
C GLY A 817 1.05 -31.87 -20.72
N ALA A 818 0.20 -31.87 -19.69
CA ALA A 818 -0.30 -30.65 -19.05
C ALA A 818 0.61 -30.22 -17.89
N THR A 819 1.81 -29.72 -18.21
CA THR A 819 2.83 -29.39 -17.19
C THR A 819 2.52 -28.14 -16.36
N ASP A 820 1.72 -27.22 -16.91
CA ASP A 820 1.24 -26.02 -16.22
C ASP A 820 -0.28 -26.07 -16.01
N GLY A 821 -0.79 -27.25 -15.62
CA GLY A 821 -2.21 -27.50 -15.40
C GLY A 821 -3.00 -27.76 -16.68
N TYR A 822 -3.97 -28.66 -16.59
CA TYR A 822 -4.90 -28.98 -17.66
C TYR A 822 -5.96 -27.89 -17.82
N VAL A 823 -6.46 -27.65 -19.03
CA VAL A 823 -7.58 -26.72 -19.27
C VAL A 823 -8.80 -27.53 -19.64
N ASN A 824 -9.86 -27.44 -18.84
CA ASN A 824 -11.16 -28.00 -19.22
C ASN A 824 -11.88 -26.98 -20.12
N SER A 825 -11.87 -27.22 -21.43
CA SER A 825 -12.30 -26.23 -22.43
C SER A 825 -13.76 -25.79 -22.26
N ASP A 826 -14.69 -26.68 -21.90
CA ASP A 826 -16.11 -26.35 -21.74
C ASP A 826 -16.38 -25.53 -20.46
N ILE A 827 -15.74 -25.89 -19.34
CA ILE A 827 -15.84 -25.11 -18.08
C ILE A 827 -15.19 -23.75 -18.26
N MET A 828 -13.98 -23.72 -18.83
CA MET A 828 -13.21 -22.52 -19.06
C MET A 828 -13.95 -21.56 -19.98
N TYR A 829 -14.50 -22.05 -21.10
CA TYR A 829 -15.33 -21.25 -22.00
C TYR A 829 -16.56 -20.68 -21.31
N THR A 830 -17.27 -21.49 -20.53
CA THR A 830 -18.45 -21.04 -19.76
C THR A 830 -18.07 -19.96 -18.74
N ASN A 831 -17.00 -20.16 -17.97
CA ASN A 831 -16.56 -19.19 -16.97
C ASN A 831 -16.19 -17.87 -17.66
N MET A 832 -15.31 -17.91 -18.67
CA MET A 832 -14.78 -16.72 -19.34
C MET A 832 -15.81 -15.93 -20.17
N THR A 833 -16.79 -16.59 -20.77
CA THR A 833 -17.75 -15.92 -21.66
C THR A 833 -19.11 -15.62 -21.01
N LYS A 834 -19.46 -16.30 -19.91
CA LYS A 834 -20.78 -16.17 -19.27
C LYS A 834 -20.76 -15.76 -17.80
N LYS A 835 -19.68 -16.04 -17.05
CA LYS A 835 -19.61 -15.74 -15.60
C LYS A 835 -18.65 -14.60 -15.24
N THR A 836 -17.70 -14.30 -16.12
CA THR A 836 -16.74 -13.22 -15.93
C THR A 836 -17.38 -11.86 -16.20
N PHE A 837 -17.11 -10.90 -15.33
CA PHE A 837 -17.47 -9.49 -15.48
C PHE A 837 -16.37 -8.74 -16.23
N TRP A 838 -16.77 -7.98 -17.25
CA TRP A 838 -15.89 -7.25 -18.16
C TRP A 838 -16.19 -5.74 -18.18
N ARG A 839 -16.72 -5.19 -17.08
CA ARG A 839 -17.21 -3.80 -17.08
C ARG A 839 -16.06 -2.86 -17.42
N GLU A 840 -16.32 -2.00 -18.40
CA GLU A 840 -15.46 -0.89 -18.82
C GLU A 840 -14.10 -1.27 -19.42
N PHE A 841 -13.65 -2.54 -19.42
CA PHE A 841 -12.37 -2.97 -20.03
C PHE A 841 -12.20 -2.54 -21.51
N ASN A 842 -13.30 -2.32 -22.22
CA ASN A 842 -13.33 -1.87 -23.61
C ASN A 842 -13.52 -0.35 -23.78
N ASN A 843 -13.52 0.41 -22.69
CA ASN A 843 -13.70 1.85 -22.68
C ASN A 843 -12.33 2.58 -22.66
N PRO A 844 -11.95 3.28 -23.74
CA PRO A 844 -10.69 4.03 -23.81
C PRO A 844 -10.67 5.31 -22.95
N ASP A 845 -11.83 5.77 -22.47
CA ASP A 845 -11.90 6.96 -21.63
C ASP A 845 -11.48 6.67 -20.18
N VAL A 846 -11.52 5.40 -19.75
CA VAL A 846 -11.02 4.97 -18.44
C VAL A 846 -9.51 5.06 -18.40
N TYR A 847 -8.96 5.52 -17.28
CA TYR A 847 -7.53 5.50 -17.03
C TYR A 847 -7.13 4.20 -16.31
N TYR A 848 -6.31 3.40 -16.99
CA TYR A 848 -5.73 2.16 -16.49
C TYR A 848 -4.26 2.41 -16.13
N ASP A 849 -3.98 2.56 -14.84
CA ASP A 849 -2.59 2.56 -14.36
C ASP A 849 -1.99 1.15 -14.40
N GLU A 850 -0.70 1.02 -14.09
CA GLU A 850 0.01 -0.26 -14.06
C GLU A 850 -0.66 -1.32 -13.18
N THR A 851 -1.28 -0.94 -12.06
CA THR A 851 -1.92 -1.91 -11.17
C THR A 851 -3.12 -2.55 -11.86
N TYR A 852 -3.90 -1.76 -12.60
CA TYR A 852 -5.07 -2.25 -13.34
C TYR A 852 -4.67 -2.96 -14.64
N LYS A 853 -3.55 -2.59 -15.26
CA LYS A 853 -2.90 -3.33 -16.38
C LYS A 853 -2.24 -4.63 -15.92
N GLY A 854 -1.98 -4.78 -14.62
CA GLY A 854 -1.34 -5.95 -14.01
C GLY A 854 -2.31 -7.12 -13.77
N PRO A 855 -2.58 -7.53 -12.52
CA PRO A 855 -3.33 -8.76 -12.21
C PRO A 855 -4.65 -8.94 -12.98
N PRO A 856 -5.52 -7.93 -13.16
CA PRO A 856 -6.79 -8.11 -13.88
C PRO A 856 -6.60 -8.44 -15.37
N VAL A 857 -5.80 -7.63 -16.08
CA VAL A 857 -5.61 -7.76 -17.53
C VAL A 857 -4.73 -8.95 -17.86
N ILE A 858 -3.63 -9.14 -17.14
CA ILE A 858 -2.70 -10.26 -17.39
C ILE A 858 -3.39 -11.60 -17.15
N SER A 859 -4.13 -11.75 -16.04
CA SER A 859 -4.87 -12.99 -15.75
C SER A 859 -5.92 -13.28 -16.83
N ALA A 860 -6.63 -12.24 -17.29
CA ALA A 860 -7.62 -12.37 -18.35
C ALA A 860 -7.01 -12.83 -19.69
N ARG A 861 -5.92 -12.18 -20.13
CA ARG A 861 -5.22 -12.53 -21.38
C ARG A 861 -4.70 -13.95 -21.34
N ILE A 862 -4.00 -14.33 -20.26
CA ILE A 862 -3.49 -15.71 -20.08
C ILE A 862 -4.64 -16.71 -20.13
N ALA A 863 -5.74 -16.45 -19.40
CA ALA A 863 -6.90 -17.33 -19.39
C ALA A 863 -7.50 -17.53 -20.80
N PHE A 864 -7.68 -16.47 -21.58
CA PHE A 864 -8.18 -16.58 -22.96
C PHE A 864 -7.23 -17.37 -23.87
N PHE A 865 -5.92 -17.13 -23.78
CA PHE A 865 -4.94 -17.84 -24.59
C PHE A 865 -4.85 -19.33 -24.23
N ARG A 866 -4.91 -19.66 -22.94
CA ARG A 866 -4.97 -21.04 -22.46
C ARG A 866 -6.21 -21.77 -22.96
N LEU A 867 -7.35 -21.08 -23.03
CA LEU A 867 -8.57 -21.62 -23.61
C LEU A 867 -8.47 -21.82 -25.14
N ALA A 868 -7.95 -20.84 -25.86
CA ALA A 868 -7.77 -20.93 -27.31
C ALA A 868 -6.82 -22.07 -27.70
N ASP A 869 -5.68 -22.19 -27.01
CA ASP A 869 -4.70 -23.28 -27.20
C ASP A 869 -5.36 -24.64 -26.99
N GLN A 870 -6.15 -24.79 -25.91
CA GLN A 870 -6.85 -26.03 -25.63
C GLN A 870 -7.85 -26.40 -26.72
N PHE A 871 -8.64 -25.43 -27.23
CA PHE A 871 -9.56 -25.70 -28.33
C PHE A 871 -8.84 -26.09 -29.62
N ILE A 872 -7.67 -25.51 -29.91
CA ILE A 872 -6.87 -25.90 -31.09
C ILE A 872 -6.36 -27.33 -30.94
N ARG A 873 -5.84 -27.71 -29.77
CA ARG A 873 -5.41 -29.09 -29.47
C ARG A 873 -6.55 -30.10 -29.60
N GLU A 874 -7.77 -29.69 -29.29
CA GLU A 874 -9.00 -30.48 -29.46
C GLU A 874 -9.52 -30.49 -30.91
N GLY A 875 -8.88 -29.77 -31.84
CA GLY A 875 -9.33 -29.62 -33.23
C GLY A 875 -10.52 -28.68 -33.43
N ARG A 876 -10.99 -28.00 -32.38
CA ARG A 876 -12.14 -27.08 -32.35
C ARG A 876 -11.71 -25.65 -32.71
N LYS A 877 -11.14 -25.48 -33.91
CA LYS A 877 -10.57 -24.18 -34.35
C LYS A 877 -11.61 -23.06 -34.48
N ASP A 878 -12.85 -23.41 -34.80
CA ASP A 878 -13.99 -22.48 -34.81
C ASP A 878 -14.22 -21.84 -33.43
N LYS A 879 -14.18 -22.65 -32.37
CA LYS A 879 -14.30 -22.19 -30.99
C LYS A 879 -13.09 -21.40 -30.54
N ALA A 880 -11.88 -21.79 -30.93
CA ALA A 880 -10.68 -21.02 -30.67
C ALA A 880 -10.78 -19.61 -31.29
N LEU A 881 -11.19 -19.51 -32.56
CA LEU A 881 -11.40 -18.22 -33.23
C LEU A 881 -12.49 -17.37 -32.53
N GLU A 882 -13.58 -18.00 -32.11
CA GLU A 882 -14.65 -17.33 -31.35
C GLU A 882 -14.11 -16.70 -30.05
N VAL A 883 -13.31 -17.44 -29.29
CA VAL A 883 -12.70 -16.98 -28.02
C VAL A 883 -11.70 -15.86 -28.25
N LEU A 884 -10.83 -15.97 -29.26
CA LEU A 884 -9.86 -14.91 -29.59
C LEU A 884 -10.57 -13.60 -29.98
N ASN A 885 -11.62 -13.69 -30.80
CA ASN A 885 -12.44 -12.54 -31.17
C ASN A 885 -13.20 -11.94 -29.98
N TYR A 886 -13.71 -12.79 -29.08
CA TYR A 886 -14.35 -12.32 -27.86
C TYR A 886 -13.36 -11.57 -26.96
N SER A 887 -12.16 -12.11 -26.78
CA SER A 887 -11.08 -11.48 -26.02
C SER A 887 -10.71 -10.10 -26.58
N LEU A 888 -10.53 -9.98 -27.90
CA LEU A 888 -10.27 -8.70 -28.57
C LEU A 888 -11.44 -7.71 -28.48
N LYS A 889 -12.68 -8.21 -28.32
CA LYS A 889 -13.87 -7.36 -28.11
C LYS A 889 -13.91 -6.83 -26.68
N VAL A 890 -13.60 -7.66 -25.68
CA VAL A 890 -13.70 -7.27 -24.26
C VAL A 890 -12.46 -6.51 -23.76
N ILE A 891 -11.28 -6.80 -24.32
CA ILE A 891 -10.01 -6.13 -23.99
C ILE A 891 -9.34 -5.64 -25.30
N PRO A 892 -9.92 -4.64 -25.97
CA PRO A 892 -9.36 -4.08 -27.20
C PRO A 892 -8.12 -3.22 -26.92
N ASP A 893 -7.16 -3.25 -27.84
CA ASP A 893 -5.92 -2.44 -27.80
C ASP A 893 -6.16 -0.94 -27.58
N LYS A 894 -7.24 -0.42 -28.17
CA LYS A 894 -7.61 1.00 -28.06
C LYS A 894 -7.89 1.43 -26.61
N ALA A 895 -8.41 0.52 -25.79
CA ALA A 895 -8.69 0.79 -24.38
C ALA A 895 -7.52 0.37 -23.49
N ILE A 896 -7.00 -0.83 -23.71
CA ILE A 896 -5.88 -1.39 -22.96
C ILE A 896 -4.86 -1.90 -23.98
N PRO A 897 -3.73 -1.19 -24.16
CA PRO A 897 -2.73 -1.54 -25.16
C PRO A 897 -2.26 -3.00 -25.07
N TYR A 898 -1.91 -3.58 -26.22
CA TYR A 898 -1.26 -4.88 -26.28
C TYR A 898 0.05 -4.88 -25.49
N ASP A 899 0.23 -5.92 -24.68
CA ASP A 899 1.43 -6.19 -23.86
C ASP A 899 2.21 -7.40 -24.41
N GLN A 900 3.25 -7.81 -23.69
CA GLN A 900 4.03 -9.00 -24.01
C GLN A 900 3.22 -10.30 -24.08
N ILE A 901 2.09 -10.41 -23.37
CA ILE A 901 1.23 -11.59 -23.41
C ILE A 901 0.40 -11.58 -24.70
N SER A 902 0.00 -10.40 -25.15
CA SER A 902 -0.82 -10.18 -26.35
C SER A 902 -0.13 -10.60 -27.65
N SER A 903 1.20 -10.70 -27.68
CA SER A 903 1.96 -11.16 -28.87
C SER A 903 1.52 -12.57 -29.30
N ASN A 904 1.03 -13.38 -28.36
CA ASN A 904 0.50 -14.71 -28.63
C ASN A 904 -0.75 -14.70 -29.53
N TYR A 905 -1.49 -13.59 -29.64
CA TYR A 905 -2.59 -13.48 -30.62
C TYR A 905 -2.12 -13.83 -32.03
N VAL A 906 -0.91 -13.43 -32.40
CA VAL A 906 -0.36 -13.64 -33.76
C VAL A 906 -0.28 -15.13 -34.07
N ARG A 907 0.34 -15.93 -33.20
CA ARG A 907 0.42 -17.40 -33.36
C ARG A 907 -0.97 -18.03 -33.45
N PHE A 908 -1.82 -17.74 -32.47
CA PHE A 908 -3.15 -18.37 -32.40
C PHE A 908 -4.05 -18.02 -33.57
N LEU A 909 -4.03 -16.76 -34.04
CA LEU A 909 -4.82 -16.32 -35.18
C LEU A 909 -4.34 -16.99 -36.48
N PHE A 910 -3.03 -17.20 -36.67
CA PHE A 910 -2.54 -18.00 -37.80
C PHE A 910 -3.03 -19.45 -37.72
N GLU A 911 -2.97 -20.09 -36.55
CA GLU A 911 -3.38 -21.48 -36.38
C GLU A 911 -4.87 -21.73 -36.68
N VAL A 912 -5.73 -20.74 -36.40
CA VAL A 912 -7.17 -20.80 -36.70
C VAL A 912 -7.52 -20.23 -38.08
N GLY A 913 -6.54 -19.73 -38.84
CA GLY A 913 -6.70 -19.29 -40.23
C GLY A 913 -7.07 -17.81 -40.45
N ASP A 914 -7.01 -16.96 -39.42
CA ASP A 914 -7.24 -15.50 -39.54
C ASP A 914 -5.92 -14.74 -39.72
N SER A 915 -5.22 -15.03 -40.82
CA SER A 915 -3.91 -14.44 -41.11
C SER A 915 -3.93 -12.92 -41.25
N LYS A 916 -5.06 -12.35 -41.70
CA LYS A 916 -5.21 -10.91 -41.86
C LYS A 916 -5.10 -10.21 -40.49
N LYS A 917 -5.91 -10.66 -39.52
CA LYS A 917 -5.90 -10.08 -38.18
C LYS A 917 -4.58 -10.36 -37.44
N ALA A 918 -3.99 -11.54 -37.65
CA ALA A 918 -2.67 -11.87 -37.11
C ALA A 918 -1.60 -10.85 -37.54
N LEU A 919 -1.55 -10.53 -38.84
CA LEU A 919 -0.60 -9.56 -39.40
C LEU A 919 -0.90 -8.12 -38.97
N GLU A 920 -2.17 -7.75 -38.82
CA GLU A 920 -2.55 -6.43 -38.28
C GLU A 920 -2.05 -6.23 -36.84
N ILE A 921 -2.23 -7.23 -35.96
CA ILE A 921 -1.73 -7.18 -34.58
C ILE A 921 -0.20 -7.20 -34.54
N ALA A 922 0.43 -8.07 -35.34
CA ALA A 922 1.89 -8.15 -35.45
C ALA A 922 2.50 -6.80 -35.83
N GLU A 923 1.89 -6.09 -36.79
CA GLU A 923 2.35 -4.78 -37.23
C GLU A 923 2.28 -3.73 -36.13
N VAL A 924 1.15 -3.64 -35.42
CA VAL A 924 0.97 -2.70 -34.31
C VAL A 924 2.00 -2.95 -33.21
N MET A 925 2.16 -4.21 -32.79
CA MET A 925 3.04 -4.57 -31.69
C MET A 925 4.51 -4.39 -32.07
N ALA A 926 4.94 -4.86 -33.24
CA ALA A 926 6.31 -4.70 -33.69
C ALA A 926 6.70 -3.23 -33.90
N THR A 927 5.76 -2.39 -34.36
CA THR A 927 6.00 -0.95 -34.52
C THR A 927 6.22 -0.27 -33.16
N ARG A 928 5.41 -0.59 -32.15
CA ARG A 928 5.57 -0.03 -30.80
C ARG A 928 6.87 -0.50 -30.15
N ALA A 929 7.16 -1.80 -30.21
CA ALA A 929 8.43 -2.34 -29.71
C ALA A 929 9.64 -1.68 -30.41
N ASP A 930 9.58 -1.42 -31.73
CA ASP A 930 10.63 -0.69 -32.43
C ASP A 930 10.78 0.76 -31.91
N GLN A 931 9.67 1.44 -31.65
CA GLN A 931 9.66 2.80 -31.10
C GLN A 931 10.26 2.83 -29.68
N ASP A 932 9.80 1.94 -28.80
CA ASP A 932 10.23 1.84 -27.39
C ASP A 932 11.72 1.54 -27.30
N LEU A 933 12.21 0.54 -28.05
CA LEU A 933 13.63 0.18 -28.11
C LEU A 933 14.49 1.28 -28.75
N THR A 934 14.00 1.94 -29.80
CA THR A 934 14.70 3.08 -30.42
C THR A 934 14.81 4.24 -29.44
N TYR A 935 13.75 4.51 -28.67
CA TYR A 935 13.73 5.55 -27.65
C TYR A 935 14.72 5.24 -26.51
N ALA A 936 14.69 4.02 -25.97
CA ALA A 936 15.65 3.57 -24.96
C ALA A 936 17.11 3.69 -25.44
N LYS A 937 17.38 3.31 -26.70
CA LYS A 937 18.72 3.36 -27.30
C LYS A 937 19.23 4.80 -27.51
N SER A 938 18.33 5.75 -27.70
CA SER A 938 18.68 7.16 -27.90
C SER A 938 19.24 7.84 -26.64
N GLY A 939 19.04 7.25 -25.46
CA GLY A 939 19.40 7.85 -24.17
C GLY A 939 18.45 8.98 -23.72
N ASN A 940 17.36 9.24 -24.45
CA ASN A 940 16.38 10.27 -24.13
C ASN A 940 15.43 9.88 -22.97
N GLY A 941 15.38 8.60 -22.60
CA GLY A 941 14.48 8.05 -21.58
C GLY A 941 14.23 6.57 -21.80
N ARG A 942 13.37 5.97 -20.99
CA ARG A 942 12.88 4.58 -21.16
C ARG A 942 11.37 4.57 -20.91
N PHE A 943 10.64 3.86 -21.76
CA PHE A 943 9.23 3.56 -21.59
C PHE A 943 9.04 2.07 -21.83
N GLY A 944 8.30 1.39 -20.97
CA GLY A 944 8.23 -0.07 -20.98
C GLY A 944 9.58 -0.75 -20.68
N SER A 945 9.70 -2.00 -21.11
CA SER A 945 10.86 -2.85 -20.83
C SER A 945 11.50 -3.36 -22.12
N PRO A 946 12.78 -3.06 -22.38
CA PRO A 946 13.50 -3.59 -23.54
C PRO A 946 13.43 -5.12 -23.63
N ASP A 947 13.50 -5.83 -22.50
CA ASP A 947 13.37 -7.28 -22.46
C ASP A 947 11.99 -7.73 -22.96
N SER A 948 10.93 -7.02 -22.57
CA SER A 948 9.56 -7.29 -23.00
C SER A 948 9.36 -6.99 -24.49
N ASP A 949 9.93 -5.89 -24.99
CA ASP A 949 9.84 -5.48 -26.39
C ASP A 949 10.61 -6.43 -27.32
N LEU A 950 11.80 -6.87 -26.90
CA LEU A 950 12.57 -7.90 -27.61
C LEU A 950 11.81 -9.22 -27.62
N TYR A 951 11.20 -9.62 -26.50
CA TYR A 951 10.37 -10.81 -26.41
C TYR A 951 9.16 -10.75 -27.35
N ILE A 952 8.49 -9.59 -27.45
CA ILE A 952 7.38 -9.37 -28.39
C ILE A 952 7.85 -9.59 -29.83
N LEU A 953 8.96 -8.95 -30.22
CA LEU A 953 9.50 -9.06 -31.58
C LEU A 953 9.89 -10.50 -31.91
N GLN A 954 10.60 -11.18 -31.00
CA GLN A 954 10.98 -12.58 -31.17
C GLN A 954 9.74 -13.48 -31.34
N THR A 955 8.74 -13.33 -30.48
CA THR A 955 7.49 -14.12 -30.53
C THR A 955 6.76 -13.93 -31.86
N ILE A 956 6.69 -12.70 -32.36
CA ILE A 956 6.05 -12.38 -33.65
C ILE A 956 6.82 -13.02 -34.81
N VAL A 957 8.16 -12.94 -34.80
CA VAL A 957 9.03 -13.53 -35.81
C VAL A 957 8.84 -15.04 -35.88
N GLU A 958 8.87 -15.72 -34.74
CA GLU A 958 8.67 -17.16 -34.63
C GLU A 958 7.29 -17.56 -35.16
N ALA A 959 6.23 -16.87 -34.74
CA ALA A 959 4.87 -17.12 -35.21
C ALA A 959 4.73 -16.94 -36.74
N CYS A 960 5.35 -15.91 -37.33
CA CYS A 960 5.34 -15.71 -38.79
C CYS A 960 6.14 -16.80 -39.54
N LYS A 961 7.26 -17.26 -38.99
CA LYS A 961 8.07 -18.35 -39.57
C LYS A 961 7.28 -19.67 -39.57
N GLU A 962 6.67 -20.02 -38.43
CA GLU A 962 5.84 -21.22 -38.29
C GLU A 962 4.64 -21.19 -39.24
N ALA A 963 3.99 -20.04 -39.40
CA ALA A 963 2.87 -19.83 -40.31
C ALA A 963 3.28 -19.65 -41.79
N LYS A 964 4.58 -19.79 -42.13
CA LYS A 964 5.15 -19.61 -43.47
C LYS A 964 4.86 -18.24 -44.11
N GLN A 965 4.74 -17.20 -43.29
CA GLN A 965 4.57 -15.80 -43.73
C GLN A 965 5.94 -15.15 -43.96
N THR A 966 6.71 -15.63 -44.95
CA THR A 966 8.13 -15.29 -45.15
C THR A 966 8.39 -13.78 -45.24
N ALA A 967 7.55 -13.03 -45.95
CA ALA A 967 7.73 -11.59 -46.09
C ALA A 967 7.59 -10.84 -44.75
N ALA A 968 6.59 -11.20 -43.95
CA ALA A 968 6.37 -10.64 -42.63
C ALA A 968 7.47 -11.06 -41.65
N ALA A 969 7.85 -12.35 -41.65
CA ALA A 969 8.94 -12.87 -40.84
C ALA A 969 10.25 -12.11 -41.08
N ASN A 970 10.65 -11.92 -42.35
CA ASN A 970 11.86 -11.18 -42.69
C ASN A 970 11.80 -9.70 -42.25
N LYS A 971 10.63 -9.07 -42.36
CA LYS A 971 10.42 -7.68 -41.91
C LYS A 971 10.63 -7.56 -40.40
N TYR A 972 9.95 -8.38 -39.60
CA TYR A 972 10.02 -8.28 -38.14
C TYR A 972 11.38 -8.77 -37.59
N GLU A 973 12.01 -9.74 -38.25
CA GLU A 973 13.38 -10.18 -37.92
C GLU A 973 14.37 -9.02 -38.12
N ALA A 974 14.24 -8.23 -39.19
CA ALA A 974 15.10 -7.07 -39.39
C ALA A 974 14.95 -6.02 -38.26
N ILE A 975 13.74 -5.84 -37.73
CA ILE A 975 13.48 -4.97 -36.56
C ILE A 975 14.09 -5.57 -35.28
N PHE A 976 13.94 -6.87 -35.06
CA PHE A 976 14.56 -7.55 -33.92
C PHE A 976 16.09 -7.42 -33.94
N GLN A 977 16.72 -7.71 -35.09
CA GLN A 977 18.16 -7.62 -35.29
C GLN A 977 18.71 -6.19 -35.16
N LYS A 978 17.90 -5.16 -35.45
CA LYS A 978 18.24 -3.74 -35.24
C LYS A 978 18.55 -3.43 -33.76
N HIS A 979 17.94 -4.16 -32.83
CA HIS A 979 17.96 -3.86 -31.39
C HIS A 979 18.65 -4.89 -30.51
N ILE A 980 18.68 -6.17 -30.91
CA ILE A 980 19.17 -7.26 -30.05
C ILE A 980 20.59 -7.02 -29.54
N ASN A 981 21.50 -6.51 -30.38
CA ASN A 981 22.88 -6.24 -29.96
C ASN A 981 23.02 -5.12 -28.92
N ALA A 982 21.99 -4.28 -28.73
CA ALA A 982 22.00 -3.19 -27.77
C ALA A 982 21.40 -3.59 -26.40
N PHE A 983 20.53 -4.61 -26.36
CA PHE A 983 19.73 -4.93 -25.17
C PHE A 983 19.61 -6.42 -24.83
N GLY A 984 20.01 -7.33 -25.72
CA GLY A 984 19.89 -8.79 -25.52
C GLY A 984 21.20 -9.53 -25.29
#